data_AF-A0A1F3L948-F1
#
_entry.id   AF-A0A1F3L948-F1
#
_cell.length_a   1.000
_cell.length_b   1.000
_cell.length_c   1.000
_cell.angle_alpha   90.00
_cell.angle_beta   90.00
_cell.angle_gamma   90.00
#
_symmetry.space_group_name_H-M   'P 1'
#
loop_
_entity.id
_entity.type
_entity.pdbx_description
1 polymer ?
#
loop_
_entity_poly.entity_id
_entity_poly.type
_entity_poly.pdbx_seq_one_letter_code
_entity_poly.pdbx_strand_id
1 'polypeptide(L)'
;MYYKFLSILFCVLIFAISHENVFSSEINDSCYIVKSVMDGSGKSGDNQHQTIGKELLNPVSVLILDEKNNPVAGVPVYFEDLNHPTKSKGFHLSDRIVYTNNKGIAQIKIRLGDLPGDYEIIARLKNSNQKNYEIYKFYARESNWLFMLVIGIAGGLVIFIFGMKMMSAGLQKSAGDKMRVFLSSLTNNRFIAFGVGTFITGLTQSSATTAIMLISFVQAGMMAYTQTIGILLGASVGGTITAQLIAFKITEFSLLLVAMGFIMTLFIRMQKVKQIGETIMGFGMLFFGMYIMADALSPLKTYQPFIDVLQSLDNPFLGIIIGTAFTAIVQSSGAFIGIIILLASQGILSIEAGVALMLGTNLGTAVTAVIAAAGTSREAKKVAASQVLFKFVGVVLVLIILPYFVEFVKNVSPVSVEKTGSIAALADEVPRQVANAHTFFNLLIAFIFLPFTVLIAKIANKMVPLKKDAEDDSLKLLFLDDNLITTPTLALNVAKQETIRLAETIHKMSSACIFPFTDKSNVALKLIESKEKLVNYLYAEINKYLIKVSQQTAQEDRVKEAFQMMSVVRELEHIGDIVSKNIAGYAERWINSDLHFSEQGKAELCAYHVKMVKQINRAIEVFRDVNLEKAKVMKKKFKKYSELASEFELSHLSRVKEDIRQSVESSEIHVEFMEMMKSINRHTTNIARILQENHAVSDKNNDMESALKKI
;
A
#
# COMPACT_ATOMS: atom_id res chain seq x y z
N MET A 1 69.36 58.99 22.09
CA MET A 1 69.89 57.94 21.18
C MET A 1 71.38 57.67 21.44
N TYR A 2 71.82 57.54 22.70
CA TYR A 2 73.22 57.17 23.04
C TYR A 2 73.35 56.47 24.42
N TYR A 3 72.26 55.93 24.98
CA TYR A 3 72.24 55.26 26.30
C TYR A 3 71.62 53.85 26.24
N LYS A 4 71.55 53.27 25.04
CA LYS A 4 70.92 51.97 24.76
C LYS A 4 71.91 50.86 24.37
N PHE A 5 73.21 51.08 24.58
CA PHE A 5 74.27 50.12 24.20
C PHE A 5 75.24 49.73 25.34
N LEU A 6 75.22 50.43 26.49
CA LEU A 6 76.10 50.14 27.64
C LEU A 6 75.41 49.33 28.77
N SER A 7 74.08 49.25 28.76
CA SER A 7 73.29 48.48 29.74
C SER A 7 73.14 46.99 29.41
N ILE A 8 73.59 46.56 28.23
CA ILE A 8 73.46 45.18 27.74
C ILE A 8 74.70 44.32 28.10
N LEU A 9 75.83 44.94 28.52
CA LEU A 9 77.07 44.20 28.82
C LEU A 9 77.31 43.94 30.32
N PHE A 10 76.54 44.53 31.24
CA PHE A 10 76.82 44.42 32.69
C PHE A 10 75.89 43.48 33.48
N CYS A 11 74.74 43.07 32.93
CA CYS A 11 73.87 42.09 33.61
C CYS A 11 74.13 40.63 33.18
N VAL A 12 75.05 40.39 32.24
CA VAL A 12 75.49 39.04 31.85
C VAL A 12 76.47 38.44 32.89
N LEU A 13 76.88 39.20 33.93
CA LEU A 13 77.91 38.80 34.89
C LEU A 13 77.45 38.67 36.36
N ILE A 14 76.15 38.79 36.65
CA ILE A 14 75.55 38.44 37.96
C ILE A 14 74.58 37.27 37.77
N PHE A 15 75.03 36.29 36.98
CA PHE A 15 74.35 35.01 36.73
C PHE A 15 75.05 33.84 37.46
N ALA A 16 75.86 34.14 38.47
CA ALA A 16 76.54 33.14 39.28
C ALA A 16 76.35 33.46 40.76
N ILE A 17 75.65 32.54 41.44
CA ILE A 17 75.62 32.33 42.90
C ILE A 17 74.68 33.26 43.67
N SER A 18 73.44 32.83 43.89
CA SER A 18 72.94 32.45 45.24
C SER A 18 71.42 32.17 45.26
N HIS A 19 71.10 30.91 45.57
CA HIS A 19 69.91 30.30 46.20
C HIS A 19 68.50 30.64 45.67
N GLU A 20 67.83 29.67 45.02
CA GLU A 20 67.12 28.52 45.63
C GLU A 20 65.93 28.94 46.50
N ASN A 21 64.74 28.91 45.89
CA ASN A 21 63.55 28.28 46.46
C ASN A 21 62.55 28.04 45.31
N VAL A 22 62.85 27.02 44.52
CA VAL A 22 61.90 26.39 43.62
C VAL A 22 61.15 25.37 44.48
N PHE A 23 59.83 25.48 44.58
CA PHE A 23 59.00 24.35 44.97
C PHE A 23 59.12 23.30 43.85
N SER A 24 60.14 22.46 43.93
CA SER A 24 60.21 21.19 43.24
C SER A 24 59.33 20.22 44.01
N SER A 25 58.05 20.11 43.63
CA SER A 25 57.36 18.84 43.89
C SER A 25 57.97 17.82 42.95
N GLU A 26 58.81 16.95 43.48
CA GLU A 26 59.15 15.68 42.82
C GLU A 26 57.84 15.04 42.38
N ILE A 27 57.67 14.86 41.06
CA ILE A 27 56.58 14.06 40.52
C ILE A 27 56.92 12.64 40.95
N ASN A 28 56.15 12.12 41.91
CA ASN A 28 56.23 10.74 42.36
C ASN A 28 56.03 9.82 41.13
N ASP A 29 56.92 8.86 40.91
CA ASP A 29 56.90 7.88 39.80
C ASP A 29 55.69 6.91 39.82
N SER A 30 54.64 7.26 40.56
CA SER A 30 53.52 6.42 40.98
C SER A 30 52.16 7.02 40.59
N CYS A 31 52.07 7.69 39.43
CA CYS A 31 50.82 8.18 38.86
C CYS A 31 50.50 7.46 37.54
N TYR A 32 49.23 7.27 37.23
CA TYR A 32 48.78 6.71 35.94
C TYR A 32 47.59 7.48 35.36
N ILE A 33 47.41 7.36 34.05
CA ILE A 33 46.40 8.08 33.27
C ILE A 33 45.20 7.17 32.98
N VAL A 34 44.00 7.72 33.12
CA VAL A 34 42.76 7.08 32.67
C VAL A 34 41.87 8.09 31.94
N LYS A 35 40.99 7.61 31.06
CA LYS A 35 39.96 8.45 30.44
C LYS A 35 39.02 8.98 31.53
N SER A 36 38.88 10.31 31.63
CA SER A 36 38.07 10.93 32.68
C SER A 36 36.59 10.70 32.39
N VAL A 37 35.84 10.14 33.34
CA VAL A 37 34.38 10.02 33.23
C VAL A 37 33.74 11.16 34.03
N MET A 38 33.30 12.23 33.35
CA MET A 38 32.68 13.39 34.00
C MET A 38 31.22 13.13 34.43
N ASP A 39 30.90 13.55 35.66
CA ASP A 39 29.57 13.93 36.18
C ASP A 39 28.39 13.02 35.79
N GLY A 40 28.53 11.69 35.91
CA GLY A 40 27.43 10.74 35.67
C GLY A 40 26.93 10.65 34.22
N SER A 41 27.53 11.41 33.29
CA SER A 41 27.20 11.42 31.85
C SER A 41 27.94 10.36 31.03
N GLY A 42 29.00 9.77 31.61
CA GLY A 42 29.72 8.64 31.00
C GLY A 42 30.73 8.98 29.90
N LYS A 43 31.03 10.25 29.59
CA LYS A 43 31.80 10.61 28.38
C LYS A 43 33.12 11.34 28.67
N SER A 44 34.23 10.79 28.19
CA SER A 44 35.61 11.34 28.29
C SER A 44 36.01 12.25 27.13
N GLY A 45 35.11 12.43 26.16
CA GLY A 45 35.40 13.07 24.88
C GLY A 45 35.98 12.13 23.83
N ASP A 46 36.11 10.83 24.11
CA ASP A 46 36.53 9.81 23.13
C ASP A 46 35.39 9.36 22.19
N ASN A 47 35.74 8.81 21.02
CA ASN A 47 34.85 8.28 19.98
C ASN A 47 33.78 9.28 19.49
N GLN A 48 34.13 10.57 19.44
CA GLN A 48 33.21 11.60 18.98
C GLN A 48 33.15 11.68 17.45
N HIS A 49 31.97 11.97 16.92
CA HIS A 49 31.76 12.26 15.51
C HIS A 49 31.40 13.74 15.34
N GLN A 50 32.02 14.40 14.37
CA GLN A 50 31.73 15.80 14.06
C GLN A 50 31.99 16.08 12.57
N THR A 51 31.39 17.13 12.04
CA THR A 51 31.66 17.58 10.66
C THR A 51 33.06 18.16 10.54
N ILE A 52 33.69 17.96 9.38
CA ILE A 52 34.98 18.59 9.02
C ILE A 52 35.01 20.09 9.36
N GLY A 53 36.16 20.56 9.84
CA GLY A 53 36.41 21.97 10.15
C GLY A 53 35.73 22.51 11.42
N LYS A 54 34.95 21.70 12.15
CA LYS A 54 34.28 22.10 13.40
C LYS A 54 35.01 21.59 14.65
N GLU A 55 34.74 22.26 15.77
CA GLU A 55 35.19 21.83 17.11
C GLU A 55 34.36 20.64 17.59
N LEU A 56 34.99 19.70 18.31
CA LEU A 56 34.30 18.62 18.99
C LEU A 56 33.34 19.19 20.04
N LEU A 57 32.18 18.53 20.21
CA LEU A 57 31.15 18.99 21.13
C LEU A 57 31.57 18.85 22.59
N ASN A 58 32.23 17.73 22.92
CA ASN A 58 32.78 17.49 24.25
C ASN A 58 34.30 17.67 24.22
N PRO A 59 34.89 18.32 25.23
CA PRO A 59 36.33 18.38 25.35
C PRO A 59 36.88 16.98 25.64
N VAL A 60 38.12 16.74 25.20
CA VAL A 60 38.85 15.54 25.59
C VAL A 60 39.36 15.72 27.01
N SER A 61 39.11 14.75 27.88
CA SER A 61 39.40 14.84 29.29
C SER A 61 40.07 13.58 29.82
N VAL A 62 41.20 13.76 30.51
CA VAL A 62 41.94 12.69 31.19
C VAL A 62 41.92 12.94 32.69
N LEU A 63 41.94 11.86 33.47
CA LEU A 63 42.05 11.86 34.92
C LEU A 63 43.38 11.20 35.29
N ILE A 64 44.15 11.87 36.13
CA ILE A 64 45.41 11.35 36.66
C ILE A 64 45.18 10.90 38.10
N LEU A 65 45.58 9.65 38.37
CA LEU A 65 45.42 8.98 39.65
C LEU A 65 46.77 8.56 40.21
N ASP A 66 46.91 8.56 41.53
CA ASP A 66 48.02 7.90 42.23
C ASP A 66 47.79 6.38 42.35
N GLU A 67 48.77 5.63 42.85
CA GLU A 67 48.66 4.18 43.13
C GLU A 67 47.51 3.78 44.07
N LYS A 68 46.91 4.75 44.78
CA LYS A 68 45.79 4.55 45.71
C LYS A 68 44.45 5.01 45.10
N ASN A 69 44.40 5.26 43.79
CA ASN A 69 43.24 5.77 43.04
C ASN A 69 42.76 7.17 43.47
N ASN A 70 43.60 8.00 44.08
CA ASN A 70 43.26 9.38 44.40
C ASN A 70 43.61 10.32 43.24
N PRO A 71 42.77 11.32 42.92
CA PRO A 71 43.09 12.30 41.89
C PRO A 71 44.28 13.19 42.25
N VAL A 72 45.20 13.39 41.29
CA VAL A 72 46.44 14.14 41.51
C VAL A 72 46.41 15.46 40.73
N ALA A 73 46.48 16.58 41.45
CA ALA A 73 46.48 17.94 40.89
C ALA A 73 47.89 18.41 40.50
N GLY A 74 47.98 19.35 39.55
CA GLY A 74 49.24 19.99 39.13
C GLY A 74 50.15 19.13 38.26
N VAL A 75 49.68 17.98 37.75
CA VAL A 75 50.47 17.10 36.89
C VAL A 75 50.36 17.55 35.42
N PRO A 76 51.48 17.73 34.69
CA PRO A 76 51.45 18.10 33.28
C PRO A 76 51.08 16.90 32.39
N VAL A 77 50.00 17.05 31.62
CA VAL A 77 49.56 16.08 30.60
C VAL A 77 49.89 16.62 29.21
N TYR A 78 50.52 15.79 28.38
CA TYR A 78 50.92 16.12 27.01
C TYR A 78 49.91 15.53 26.03
N PHE A 79 49.35 16.38 25.17
CA PHE A 79 48.44 15.98 24.10
C PHE A 79 49.13 16.13 22.76
N GLU A 80 49.17 15.04 21.99
CA GLU A 80 49.86 14.97 20.71
C GLU A 80 48.96 14.36 19.64
N ASP A 81 49.11 14.88 18.43
CA ASP A 81 48.50 14.34 17.22
C ASP A 81 49.16 12.99 16.89
N LEU A 82 48.36 11.93 16.81
CA LEU A 82 48.83 10.59 16.52
C LEU A 82 48.55 10.22 15.06
N ASN A 83 47.34 10.48 14.59
CA ASN A 83 46.92 10.14 13.24
C ASN A 83 45.80 11.08 12.76
N HIS A 84 45.83 11.46 11.49
CA HIS A 84 44.75 12.16 10.82
C HIS A 84 44.86 11.99 9.30
N PRO A 85 43.79 12.25 8.52
CA PRO A 85 43.81 12.08 7.07
C PRO A 85 44.94 12.86 6.40
N THR A 86 45.75 12.17 5.57
CA THR A 86 46.91 12.76 4.90
C THR A 86 46.49 13.99 4.08
N LYS A 87 47.16 15.14 4.31
CA LYS A 87 46.89 16.47 3.72
C LYS A 87 45.73 17.27 4.34
N SER A 88 45.09 16.78 5.41
CA SER A 88 44.10 17.53 6.17
C SER A 88 44.71 18.84 6.71
N LYS A 89 44.03 19.96 6.50
CA LYS A 89 44.38 21.28 7.03
C LYS A 89 43.40 21.70 8.12
N GLY A 90 43.86 22.56 9.02
CA GLY A 90 43.00 23.15 10.06
C GLY A 90 42.71 22.24 11.26
N PHE A 91 43.31 21.05 11.33
CA PHE A 91 43.32 20.24 12.55
C PHE A 91 44.11 20.97 13.65
N HIS A 92 43.49 21.16 14.81
CA HIS A 92 44.07 21.97 15.87
C HIS A 92 43.68 21.47 17.27
N LEU A 93 44.68 21.35 18.14
CA LEU A 93 44.56 21.09 19.57
C LEU A 93 44.68 22.45 20.29
N SER A 94 43.76 22.78 21.20
CA SER A 94 43.78 24.07 21.91
C SER A 94 45.09 24.30 22.65
N ASP A 95 45.58 23.25 23.31
CA ASP A 95 46.78 23.25 24.13
C ASP A 95 47.49 21.91 23.98
N ARG A 96 48.84 21.94 23.92
CA ARG A 96 49.65 20.71 23.87
C ARG A 96 50.06 20.20 25.26
N ILE A 97 50.02 21.06 26.26
CA ILE A 97 50.38 20.74 27.65
C ILE A 97 49.35 21.39 28.56
N VAL A 98 48.67 20.58 29.37
CA VAL A 98 47.66 21.06 30.33
C VAL A 98 47.96 20.45 31.70
N TYR A 99 47.93 21.27 32.74
CA TYR A 99 48.11 20.83 34.12
C TYR A 99 46.77 20.36 34.70
N THR A 100 46.78 19.26 35.45
CA THR A 100 45.57 18.76 36.11
C THR A 100 45.05 19.73 37.16
N ASN A 101 43.72 19.88 37.23
CA ASN A 101 43.06 20.70 38.26
C ASN A 101 42.98 19.98 39.62
N ASN A 102 42.32 20.58 40.62
CA ASN A 102 42.15 20.01 41.96
C ASN A 102 41.38 18.67 42.00
N LYS A 103 40.71 18.28 40.90
CA LYS A 103 40.06 16.98 40.73
C LYS A 103 40.91 15.99 39.93
N GLY A 104 42.19 16.30 39.66
CA GLY A 104 43.10 15.48 38.88
C GLY A 104 42.82 15.45 37.37
N ILE A 105 42.02 16.38 36.85
CA ILE A 105 41.55 16.35 35.46
C ILE A 105 42.29 17.37 34.60
N ALA A 106 42.77 16.96 33.42
CA ALA A 106 43.28 17.83 32.37
C ALA A 106 42.38 17.71 31.13
N GLN A 107 42.03 18.84 30.50
CA GLN A 107 41.10 18.88 29.37
C GLN A 107 41.61 19.77 28.23
N ILE A 108 41.31 19.36 26.99
CA ILE A 108 41.58 20.16 25.79
C ILE A 108 40.37 20.20 24.85
N LYS A 109 40.34 21.22 24.01
CA LYS A 109 39.39 21.33 22.90
C LYS A 109 40.08 20.99 21.59
N ILE A 110 39.34 20.36 20.69
CA ILE A 110 39.88 19.87 19.42
C ILE A 110 39.01 20.38 18.28
N ARG A 111 39.66 20.98 17.28
CA ARG A 111 39.05 21.33 16.00
C ARG A 111 39.49 20.32 14.95
N LEU A 112 38.52 19.66 14.30
CA LEU A 112 38.79 18.73 13.22
C LEU A 112 39.26 19.46 11.97
N GLY A 113 40.05 18.79 11.15
CA GLY A 113 40.52 19.31 9.87
C GLY A 113 39.46 19.30 8.79
N ASP A 114 39.85 19.71 7.59
CA ASP A 114 38.99 19.88 6.42
C ASP A 114 38.71 18.60 5.61
N LEU A 115 39.30 17.46 5.99
CA LEU A 115 39.09 16.17 5.32
C LEU A 115 38.32 15.19 6.22
N PRO A 116 37.38 14.40 5.67
CA PRO A 116 36.70 13.35 6.42
C PRO A 116 37.67 12.20 6.74
N GLY A 117 37.35 11.44 7.78
CA GLY A 117 38.11 10.26 8.20
C GLY A 117 38.44 10.25 9.69
N ASP A 118 39.37 9.37 10.05
CA ASP A 118 39.70 9.06 11.43
C ASP A 118 40.81 9.99 11.91
N TYR A 119 40.58 10.60 13.08
CA TYR A 119 41.54 11.43 13.79
C TYR A 119 41.85 10.75 15.12
N GLU A 120 43.12 10.60 15.44
CA GLU A 120 43.59 10.02 16.68
C GLU A 120 44.58 10.96 17.36
N ILE A 121 44.43 11.11 18.66
CA ILE A 121 45.40 11.82 19.49
C ILE A 121 45.81 10.95 20.66
N ILE A 122 46.98 11.25 21.22
CA ILE A 122 47.50 10.58 22.40
C ILE A 122 47.64 11.59 23.54
N ALA A 123 47.17 11.20 24.73
CA ALA A 123 47.43 11.90 25.97
C ALA A 123 48.46 11.10 26.77
N ARG A 124 49.56 11.72 27.21
CA ARG A 124 50.66 11.03 27.92
C ARG A 124 51.28 11.85 29.05
N LEU A 125 51.85 11.15 30.03
CA LEU A 125 52.70 11.75 31.07
C LEU A 125 54.17 11.70 30.63
N LYS A 126 54.95 12.75 30.95
CA LYS A 126 56.39 12.79 30.65
C LYS A 126 57.15 11.87 31.61
N ASN A 127 58.12 11.11 31.09
CA ASN A 127 59.02 10.17 31.81
C ASN A 127 58.46 8.84 32.33
N SER A 128 57.26 8.41 31.93
CA SER A 128 56.76 7.11 32.39
C SER A 128 57.02 5.96 31.42
N ASN A 129 57.37 4.79 31.98
CA ASN A 129 57.41 3.49 31.30
C ASN A 129 56.06 3.16 30.61
N GLN A 130 56.12 2.26 29.62
CA GLN A 130 55.18 1.87 28.54
C GLN A 130 53.64 1.80 28.78
N LYS A 131 53.07 2.24 29.91
CA LYS A 131 51.63 2.14 30.24
C LYS A 131 50.91 3.45 30.57
N ASN A 132 51.56 4.61 30.49
CA ASN A 132 50.95 5.90 30.87
C ASN A 132 50.57 6.77 29.66
N TYR A 133 49.73 6.22 28.79
CA TYR A 133 49.09 6.97 27.73
C TYR A 133 47.66 6.48 27.47
N GLU A 134 46.82 7.38 26.96
CA GLU A 134 45.48 7.08 26.48
C GLU A 134 45.32 7.60 25.05
N ILE A 135 44.74 6.76 24.18
CA ILE A 135 44.44 7.13 22.79
C ILE A 135 42.98 7.53 22.70
N TYR A 136 42.74 8.68 22.07
CA TYR A 136 41.41 9.17 21.76
C TYR A 136 41.19 9.15 20.25
N LYS A 137 40.03 8.66 19.83
CA LYS A 137 39.63 8.56 18.42
C LYS A 137 38.44 9.46 18.15
N PHE A 138 38.44 10.11 17.01
CA PHE A 138 37.34 10.93 16.53
C PHE A 138 37.16 10.72 15.04
N TYR A 139 35.96 11.01 14.56
CA TYR A 139 35.58 10.76 13.18
C TYR A 139 35.03 12.03 12.56
N ALA A 140 35.71 12.55 11.54
CA ALA A 140 35.27 13.69 10.76
C ALA A 140 34.33 13.25 9.62
N ARG A 141 33.13 13.81 9.58
CA ARG A 141 32.14 13.59 8.51
C ARG A 141 32.18 14.72 7.49
N GLU A 142 31.90 14.40 6.23
CA GLU A 142 31.72 15.42 5.19
C GLU A 142 30.64 16.44 5.56
N SER A 143 30.77 17.70 5.11
CA SER A 143 29.80 18.76 5.41
C SER A 143 28.41 18.52 4.85
N ASN A 144 28.31 17.79 3.74
CA ASN A 144 27.07 17.43 3.05
C ASN A 144 26.51 16.06 3.49
N TRP A 145 27.04 15.41 4.54
CA TRP A 145 26.63 14.06 4.93
C TRP A 145 25.11 13.93 5.14
N LEU A 146 24.47 14.95 5.74
CA LEU A 146 23.03 14.96 5.97
C LEU A 146 22.24 15.00 4.65
N PHE A 147 22.72 15.77 3.69
CA PHE A 147 22.12 15.85 2.35
C PHE A 147 22.26 14.51 1.60
N MET A 148 23.44 13.90 1.65
CA MET A 148 23.69 12.58 1.05
C MET A 148 22.85 11.48 1.72
N LEU A 149 22.67 11.55 3.04
CA LEU A 149 21.78 10.66 3.79
C LEU A 149 20.33 10.76 3.27
N VAL A 150 19.79 11.97 3.15
CA VAL A 150 18.41 12.18 2.71
C VAL A 150 18.21 11.69 1.28
N ILE A 151 19.12 12.03 0.36
CA ILE A 151 19.03 11.59 -1.04
C ILE A 151 19.24 10.09 -1.18
N GLY A 152 20.18 9.50 -0.46
CA GLY A 152 20.44 8.07 -0.48
C GLY A 152 19.24 7.27 0.02
N ILE A 153 18.64 7.69 1.14
CA ILE A 153 17.41 7.07 1.65
C ILE A 153 16.25 7.25 0.66
N ALA A 154 16.01 8.46 0.18
CA ALA A 154 14.89 8.72 -0.74
C ALA A 154 15.03 7.97 -2.07
N GLY A 155 16.22 8.02 -2.69
CA GLY A 155 16.51 7.34 -3.95
C GLY A 155 16.47 5.81 -3.80
N GLY A 156 17.10 5.28 -2.75
CA GLY A 156 17.04 3.85 -2.44
C GLY A 156 15.62 3.37 -2.15
N LEU A 157 14.81 4.18 -1.44
CA LEU A 157 13.40 3.88 -1.17
C LEU A 157 12.56 3.85 -2.44
N VAL A 158 12.76 4.79 -3.37
CA VAL A 158 12.06 4.80 -4.66
C VAL A 158 12.40 3.55 -5.48
N ILE A 159 13.68 3.18 -5.58
CA ILE A 159 14.12 1.97 -6.26
C ILE A 159 13.53 0.73 -5.59
N PHE A 160 13.51 0.70 -4.25
CA PHE A 160 12.94 -0.39 -3.45
C PHE A 160 11.43 -0.57 -3.72
N ILE A 161 10.65 0.51 -3.65
CA ILE A 161 9.20 0.49 -3.92
C ILE A 161 8.92 0.14 -5.37
N PHE A 162 9.71 0.66 -6.32
CA PHE A 162 9.58 0.32 -7.74
C PHE A 162 9.85 -1.17 -7.98
N GLY A 163 10.91 -1.71 -7.36
CA GLY A 163 11.22 -3.14 -7.37
C GLY A 163 10.07 -4.00 -6.84
N MET A 164 9.50 -3.63 -5.68
CA MET A 164 8.32 -4.31 -5.12
C MET A 164 7.10 -4.28 -6.05
N LYS A 165 6.81 -3.13 -6.67
CA LYS A 165 5.68 -2.97 -7.59
C LYS A 165 5.87 -3.85 -8.83
N MET A 166 7.06 -3.85 -9.41
CA MET A 166 7.36 -4.63 -10.61
C MET A 166 7.37 -6.13 -10.31
N MET A 167 7.94 -6.55 -9.18
CA MET A 167 7.87 -7.93 -8.71
C MET A 167 6.42 -8.40 -8.55
N SER A 168 5.59 -7.60 -7.89
CA SER A 168 4.17 -7.92 -7.67
C SER A 168 3.41 -8.03 -8.98
N ALA A 169 3.66 -7.12 -9.93
CA ALA A 169 3.06 -7.16 -11.26
C ALA A 169 3.51 -8.41 -12.06
N GLY A 170 4.81 -8.75 -12.03
CA GLY A 170 5.34 -9.94 -12.68
C GLY A 170 4.73 -11.24 -12.14
N LEU A 171 4.63 -11.37 -10.81
CA LEU A 171 3.98 -12.50 -10.15
C LEU A 171 2.49 -12.61 -10.53
N GLN A 172 1.76 -11.49 -10.49
CA GLN A 172 0.35 -11.44 -10.86
C GLN A 172 0.13 -11.82 -12.34
N LYS A 173 0.94 -11.31 -13.26
CA LYS A 173 0.86 -11.64 -14.68
C LYS A 173 1.19 -13.12 -14.93
N SER A 174 2.21 -13.65 -14.26
CA SER A 174 2.62 -15.06 -14.35
C SER A 174 1.54 -16.02 -13.82
N ALA A 175 0.78 -15.58 -12.81
CA ALA A 175 -0.32 -16.34 -12.24
C ALA A 175 -1.57 -16.42 -13.14
N GLY A 176 -1.72 -15.57 -14.17
CA GLY A 176 -2.77 -15.68 -15.19
C GLY A 176 -4.22 -15.62 -14.65
N ASP A 177 -5.09 -16.51 -15.15
CA ASP A 177 -6.54 -16.60 -14.87
C ASP A 177 -6.92 -16.98 -13.41
N LYS A 178 -5.96 -17.08 -12.49
CA LYS A 178 -6.21 -17.44 -11.08
C LYS A 178 -7.12 -16.46 -10.33
N MET A 179 -7.32 -15.24 -10.85
CA MET A 179 -8.34 -14.32 -10.32
C MET A 179 -9.78 -14.80 -10.59
N ARG A 180 -10.01 -15.54 -11.68
CA ARG A 180 -11.28 -16.22 -11.94
C ARG A 180 -11.53 -17.33 -10.91
N VAL A 181 -10.46 -17.96 -10.43
CA VAL A 181 -10.50 -18.94 -9.33
C VAL A 181 -10.84 -18.27 -8.00
N PHE A 182 -10.38 -17.05 -7.72
CA PHE A 182 -10.84 -16.28 -6.55
C PHE A 182 -12.36 -16.06 -6.57
N LEU A 183 -12.90 -15.66 -7.72
CA LEU A 183 -14.34 -15.46 -7.91
C LEU A 183 -15.14 -16.77 -7.90
N SER A 184 -14.58 -17.88 -8.38
CA SER A 184 -15.26 -19.19 -8.33
C SER A 184 -15.11 -19.91 -6.99
N SER A 185 -14.15 -19.50 -6.15
CA SER A 185 -13.91 -20.02 -4.80
C SER A 185 -14.59 -19.22 -3.70
N LEU A 186 -15.51 -18.31 -4.06
CA LEU A 186 -16.42 -17.64 -3.14
C LEU A 186 -17.24 -18.68 -2.38
N THR A 187 -16.75 -19.06 -1.21
CA THR A 187 -17.28 -20.17 -0.41
C THR A 187 -17.61 -19.74 1.00
N ASN A 188 -18.60 -20.40 1.60
CA ASN A 188 -18.95 -20.23 2.99
C ASN A 188 -17.98 -20.98 3.94
N ASN A 189 -17.08 -21.81 3.40
CA ASN A 189 -16.08 -22.50 4.21
C ASN A 189 -14.93 -21.56 4.58
N ARG A 190 -14.87 -21.18 5.87
CA ARG A 190 -13.87 -20.26 6.41
C ARG A 190 -12.41 -20.67 6.19
N PHE A 191 -12.10 -21.98 6.16
CA PHE A 191 -10.73 -22.46 5.97
C PHE A 191 -10.29 -22.33 4.52
N ILE A 192 -11.20 -22.61 3.58
CA ILE A 192 -10.94 -22.35 2.15
C ILE A 192 -10.79 -20.85 1.92
N ALA A 193 -11.69 -20.04 2.50
CA ALA A 193 -11.60 -18.57 2.44
C ALA A 193 -10.25 -18.05 2.98
N PHE A 194 -9.77 -18.59 4.11
CA PHE A 194 -8.44 -18.30 4.65
C PHE A 194 -7.33 -18.65 3.66
N GLY A 195 -7.30 -19.87 3.13
CA GLY A 195 -6.28 -20.28 2.16
C GLY A 195 -6.28 -19.42 0.89
N VAL A 196 -7.46 -19.06 0.39
CA VAL A 196 -7.64 -18.15 -0.76
C VAL A 196 -7.07 -16.77 -0.45
N GLY A 197 -7.37 -16.20 0.72
CA GLY A 197 -6.80 -14.92 1.15
C GLY A 197 -5.28 -14.96 1.26
N THR A 198 -4.72 -16.00 1.88
CA THR A 198 -3.27 -16.19 1.98
C THR A 198 -2.61 -16.27 0.61
N PHE A 199 -3.21 -17.01 -0.32
CA PHE A 199 -2.70 -17.15 -1.68
C PHE A 199 -2.74 -15.83 -2.46
N ILE A 200 -3.88 -15.14 -2.48
CA ILE A 200 -4.03 -13.87 -3.22
C ILE A 200 -3.13 -12.79 -2.65
N THR A 201 -3.07 -12.64 -1.32
CA THR A 201 -2.19 -11.63 -0.74
C THR A 201 -0.73 -12.00 -0.85
N GLY A 202 -0.36 -13.29 -0.80
CA GLY A 202 1.01 -13.70 -1.07
C GLY A 202 1.48 -13.35 -2.48
N LEU A 203 0.57 -13.45 -3.45
CA LEU A 203 0.85 -13.11 -4.84
C LEU A 203 0.84 -11.59 -5.10
N THR A 204 -0.15 -10.88 -4.55
CA THR A 204 -0.30 -9.43 -4.71
C THR A 204 0.63 -8.64 -3.80
N GLN A 205 1.17 -9.28 -2.76
CA GLN A 205 2.04 -8.73 -1.72
C GLN A 205 1.44 -7.55 -0.93
N SER A 206 0.12 -7.36 -1.03
CA SER A 206 -0.59 -6.24 -0.39
C SER A 206 -1.89 -6.71 0.26
N SER A 207 -1.84 -6.84 1.59
CA SER A 207 -3.03 -7.16 2.39
C SER A 207 -4.03 -6.01 2.41
N ALA A 208 -3.55 -4.76 2.30
CA ALA A 208 -4.40 -3.57 2.16
C ALA A 208 -5.20 -3.61 0.84
N THR A 209 -4.55 -3.92 -0.29
CA THR A 209 -5.24 -4.07 -1.58
C THR A 209 -6.27 -5.19 -1.53
N THR A 210 -5.93 -6.32 -0.89
CA THR A 210 -6.88 -7.42 -0.72
C THR A 210 -8.09 -7.01 0.13
N ALA A 211 -7.88 -6.25 1.20
CA ALA A 211 -8.98 -5.72 2.02
C ALA A 211 -9.86 -4.74 1.25
N ILE A 212 -9.27 -3.83 0.48
CA ILE A 212 -9.99 -2.89 -0.39
C ILE A 212 -10.86 -3.68 -1.37
N MET A 213 -10.30 -4.69 -2.05
CA MET A 213 -11.05 -5.54 -2.96
C MET A 213 -12.27 -6.20 -2.30
N LEU A 214 -12.11 -6.71 -1.07
CA LEU A 214 -13.22 -7.33 -0.33
C LEU A 214 -14.30 -6.31 0.06
N ILE A 215 -13.89 -5.10 0.45
CA ILE A 215 -14.81 -3.98 0.69
C ILE A 215 -15.60 -3.69 -0.59
N SER A 216 -14.93 -3.55 -1.73
CA SER A 216 -15.58 -3.32 -3.04
C SER A 216 -16.53 -4.46 -3.42
N PHE A 217 -16.21 -5.72 -3.11
CA PHE A 217 -17.07 -6.86 -3.46
C PHE A 217 -18.31 -6.99 -2.60
N VAL A 218 -18.19 -6.70 -1.31
CA VAL A 218 -19.34 -6.63 -0.40
C VAL A 218 -20.20 -5.41 -0.74
N GLN A 219 -19.57 -4.28 -1.04
CA GLN A 219 -20.23 -3.08 -1.55
C GLN A 219 -21.02 -3.38 -2.81
N ALA A 220 -20.42 -4.16 -3.71
CA ALA A 220 -20.99 -4.63 -4.95
C ALA A 220 -21.96 -5.82 -4.80
N GLY A 221 -22.36 -6.21 -3.58
CA GLY A 221 -23.29 -7.32 -3.35
C GLY A 221 -22.86 -8.69 -3.92
N MET A 222 -21.62 -8.82 -4.40
CA MET A 222 -21.09 -10.04 -5.01
C MET A 222 -20.67 -11.06 -3.94
N MET A 223 -20.49 -10.60 -2.70
CA MET A 223 -20.06 -11.41 -1.57
C MET A 223 -20.79 -10.95 -0.30
N ALA A 224 -21.17 -11.91 0.55
CA ALA A 224 -21.63 -11.59 1.89
C ALA A 224 -20.45 -11.18 2.78
N TYR A 225 -20.59 -10.16 3.62
CA TYR A 225 -19.49 -9.69 4.48
C TYR A 225 -18.92 -10.81 5.37
N THR A 226 -19.73 -11.79 5.78
CA THR A 226 -19.28 -12.93 6.60
C THR A 226 -18.23 -13.78 5.91
N GLN A 227 -18.26 -13.87 4.57
CA GLN A 227 -17.29 -14.61 3.78
C GLN A 227 -15.93 -13.89 3.75
N THR A 228 -15.91 -12.55 3.89
CA THR A 228 -14.68 -11.76 3.85
C THR A 228 -13.75 -12.01 5.05
N ILE A 229 -14.29 -12.37 6.22
CA ILE A 229 -13.51 -12.46 7.46
C ILE A 229 -12.42 -13.53 7.35
N GLY A 230 -12.75 -14.70 6.77
CA GLY A 230 -11.77 -15.75 6.52
C GLY A 230 -10.68 -15.27 5.55
N ILE A 231 -11.06 -14.60 4.47
CA ILE A 231 -10.14 -14.08 3.46
C ILE A 231 -9.23 -13.00 4.06
N LEU A 232 -9.74 -12.11 4.92
CA LEU A 232 -8.94 -11.07 5.60
C LEU A 232 -7.89 -11.64 6.56
N LEU A 233 -8.25 -12.69 7.32
CA LEU A 233 -7.31 -13.40 8.17
C LEU A 233 -6.21 -14.07 7.32
N GLY A 234 -6.62 -14.72 6.22
CA GLY A 234 -5.71 -15.32 5.25
C GLY A 234 -4.77 -14.29 4.63
N ALA A 235 -5.31 -13.15 4.21
CA ALA A 235 -4.58 -12.05 3.62
C ALA A 235 -3.50 -11.51 4.54
N SER A 236 -3.80 -11.42 5.85
CA SER A 236 -2.84 -10.99 6.86
C SER A 236 -1.63 -11.94 6.95
N VAL A 237 -1.85 -13.26 6.82
CA VAL A 237 -0.77 -14.26 6.74
C VAL A 237 -0.02 -14.17 5.40
N GLY A 238 -0.73 -14.03 4.29
CA GLY A 238 -0.13 -13.90 2.95
C GLY A 238 0.81 -12.71 2.83
N GLY A 239 0.47 -11.58 3.47
CA GLY A 239 1.30 -10.37 3.48
C GLY A 239 2.65 -10.53 4.19
N THR A 240 2.87 -11.63 4.91
CA THR A 240 4.14 -11.89 5.59
C THR A 240 5.22 -12.42 4.64
N ILE A 241 4.85 -12.89 3.44
CA ILE A 241 5.79 -13.39 2.43
C ILE A 241 6.81 -12.31 2.04
N THR A 242 6.40 -11.05 1.91
CA THR A 242 7.31 -9.94 1.58
C THR A 242 8.40 -9.75 2.65
N ALA A 243 8.03 -9.82 3.94
CA ALA A 243 8.98 -9.71 5.04
C ALA A 243 9.98 -10.88 5.03
N GLN A 244 9.49 -12.09 4.78
CA GLN A 244 10.33 -13.29 4.69
C GLN A 244 11.32 -13.18 3.53
N LEU A 245 10.86 -12.76 2.36
CA LEU A 245 11.69 -12.54 1.18
C LEU A 245 12.81 -11.52 1.47
N ILE A 246 12.48 -10.37 2.07
CA ILE A 246 13.44 -9.32 2.40
C ILE A 246 14.48 -9.79 3.42
N ALA A 247 14.07 -10.59 4.41
CA ALA A 247 14.95 -11.04 5.47
C ALA A 247 15.97 -12.11 5.00
N PHE A 248 15.80 -12.71 3.83
CA PHE A 248 16.88 -13.48 3.19
C PHE A 248 17.90 -12.47 2.65
N LYS A 249 19.10 -12.42 3.23
CA LYS A 249 20.20 -11.52 2.86
C LYS A 249 20.74 -11.77 1.45
N ILE A 250 19.95 -11.47 0.42
CA ILE A 250 20.28 -11.71 -1.00
C ILE A 250 20.85 -10.42 -1.63
N THR A 251 21.11 -9.39 -0.82
CA THR A 251 21.57 -8.06 -1.26
C THR A 251 22.80 -8.12 -2.17
N GLU A 252 23.74 -9.03 -1.91
CA GLU A 252 24.96 -9.21 -2.71
C GLU A 252 24.69 -9.64 -4.17
N PHE A 253 23.62 -10.40 -4.40
CA PHE A 253 23.23 -10.87 -5.74
C PHE A 253 22.24 -9.94 -6.44
N SER A 254 21.89 -8.79 -5.84
CA SER A 254 20.90 -7.84 -6.35
C SER A 254 21.15 -7.45 -7.81
N LEU A 255 22.36 -6.99 -8.15
CA LEU A 255 22.70 -6.58 -9.52
C LEU A 255 22.67 -7.74 -10.52
N LEU A 256 23.05 -8.95 -10.10
CA LEU A 256 22.96 -10.15 -10.93
C LEU A 256 21.50 -10.47 -11.26
N LEU A 257 20.61 -10.39 -10.27
CA LEU A 257 19.17 -10.58 -10.45
C LEU A 257 18.56 -9.50 -11.36
N VAL A 258 18.98 -8.23 -11.21
CA VAL A 258 18.57 -7.16 -12.13
C VAL A 258 19.00 -7.50 -13.56
N ALA A 259 20.26 -7.85 -13.78
CA ALA A 259 20.78 -8.16 -15.11
C ALA A 259 20.06 -9.36 -15.74
N MET A 260 19.90 -10.46 -14.98
CA MET A 260 19.21 -11.67 -15.45
C MET A 260 17.75 -11.39 -15.79
N GLY A 261 17.02 -10.72 -14.90
CA GLY A 261 15.61 -10.40 -15.13
C GLY A 261 15.42 -9.42 -16.29
N PHE A 262 16.32 -8.46 -16.47
CA PHE A 262 16.34 -7.55 -17.61
C PHE A 262 16.56 -8.31 -18.93
N ILE A 263 17.53 -9.22 -18.96
CA ILE A 263 17.81 -10.05 -20.14
C ILE A 263 16.57 -10.90 -20.51
N MET A 264 15.97 -11.55 -19.52
CA MET A 264 14.75 -12.36 -19.72
C MET A 264 13.58 -11.54 -20.24
N THR A 265 13.44 -10.29 -19.78
CA THR A 265 12.33 -9.41 -20.15
C THR A 265 12.50 -8.85 -21.56
N LEU A 266 13.71 -8.44 -21.94
CA LEU A 266 13.98 -7.79 -23.22
C LEU A 266 14.23 -8.75 -24.38
N PHE A 267 15.04 -9.80 -24.19
CA PHE A 267 15.55 -10.60 -25.30
C PHE A 267 14.73 -11.87 -25.57
N ILE A 268 13.95 -12.34 -24.60
CA ILE A 268 13.15 -13.57 -24.76
C ILE A 268 11.75 -13.23 -25.26
N ARG A 269 11.29 -13.85 -26.36
CA ARG A 269 9.97 -13.57 -26.95
C ARG A 269 8.79 -14.19 -26.19
N MET A 270 9.01 -15.27 -25.44
CA MET A 270 7.94 -15.99 -24.73
C MET A 270 7.36 -15.17 -23.57
N GLN A 271 6.06 -14.85 -23.63
CA GLN A 271 5.40 -13.96 -22.68
C GLN A 271 5.48 -14.43 -21.21
N LYS A 272 5.37 -15.75 -20.96
CA LYS A 272 5.54 -16.31 -19.60
C LYS A 272 6.93 -16.05 -19.03
N VAL A 273 7.97 -16.15 -19.87
CA VAL A 273 9.35 -15.92 -19.45
C VAL A 273 9.61 -14.45 -19.18
N LYS A 274 9.03 -13.55 -20.00
CA LYS A 274 9.08 -12.10 -19.73
C LYS A 274 8.49 -11.74 -18.37
N GLN A 275 7.35 -12.32 -18.00
CA GLN A 275 6.70 -12.06 -16.70
C GLN A 275 7.53 -12.58 -15.51
N ILE A 276 8.20 -13.72 -15.67
CA ILE A 276 9.17 -14.22 -14.69
C ILE A 276 10.39 -13.30 -14.64
N GLY A 277 10.87 -12.81 -15.78
CA GLY A 277 11.94 -11.81 -15.89
C GLY A 277 11.60 -10.52 -15.15
N GLU A 278 10.39 -9.98 -15.31
CA GLU A 278 9.90 -8.82 -14.55
C GLU A 278 9.92 -9.10 -13.03
N THR A 279 9.55 -10.32 -12.63
CA THR A 279 9.57 -10.72 -11.21
C THR A 279 10.99 -10.69 -10.66
N ILE A 280 11.93 -11.33 -11.36
CA ILE A 280 13.34 -11.44 -10.97
C ILE A 280 14.03 -10.07 -10.96
N MET A 281 13.79 -9.26 -12.00
CA MET A 281 14.36 -7.91 -12.08
C MET A 281 13.81 -7.03 -10.95
N GLY A 282 12.51 -7.16 -10.62
CA GLY A 282 11.88 -6.42 -9.53
C GLY A 282 12.46 -6.81 -8.17
N PHE A 283 12.70 -8.11 -7.98
CA PHE A 283 13.41 -8.64 -6.81
C PHE A 283 14.82 -8.05 -6.70
N GLY A 284 15.61 -8.07 -7.79
CA GLY A 284 16.94 -7.46 -7.81
C GLY A 284 16.95 -5.97 -7.48
N MET A 285 16.05 -5.19 -8.09
CA MET A 285 15.93 -3.74 -7.81
C MET A 285 15.54 -3.48 -6.36
N LEU A 286 14.61 -4.28 -5.81
CA LEU A 286 14.22 -4.19 -4.41
C LEU A 286 15.46 -4.29 -3.49
N PHE A 287 16.29 -5.33 -3.65
CA PHE A 287 17.51 -5.48 -2.85
C PHE A 287 18.55 -4.40 -3.12
N PHE A 288 18.71 -3.95 -4.37
CA PHE A 288 19.62 -2.87 -4.70
C PHE A 288 19.21 -1.54 -4.05
N GLY A 289 17.90 -1.26 -4.00
CA GLY A 289 17.36 -0.12 -3.25
C GLY A 289 17.69 -0.21 -1.75
N MET A 290 17.56 -1.39 -1.14
CA MET A 290 17.97 -1.62 0.25
C MET A 290 19.47 -1.42 0.48
N TYR A 291 20.31 -1.83 -0.47
CA TYR A 291 21.76 -1.58 -0.40
C TYR A 291 22.07 -0.08 -0.34
N ILE A 292 21.48 0.71 -1.23
CA ILE A 292 21.68 2.17 -1.25
C ILE A 292 21.20 2.80 0.08
N MET A 293 20.05 2.37 0.60
CA MET A 293 19.56 2.87 1.88
C MET A 293 20.45 2.46 3.05
N ALA A 294 20.95 1.22 3.07
CA ALA A 294 21.86 0.73 4.10
C ALA A 294 23.13 1.58 4.19
N ASP A 295 23.74 1.86 3.03
CA ASP A 295 24.94 2.68 2.93
C ASP A 295 24.69 4.11 3.42
N ALA A 296 23.59 4.73 2.97
CA ALA A 296 23.19 6.07 3.37
C ALA A 296 22.90 6.21 4.89
N LEU A 297 22.46 5.12 5.54
CA LEU A 297 22.18 5.06 6.98
C LEU A 297 23.43 4.82 7.82
N SER A 298 24.56 4.44 7.23
CA SER A 298 25.80 4.12 7.97
C SER A 298 26.23 5.23 8.97
N PRO A 299 26.20 6.54 8.62
CA PRO A 299 26.58 7.59 9.56
C PRO A 299 25.67 7.73 10.79
N LEU A 300 24.44 7.21 10.74
CA LEU A 300 23.50 7.28 11.86
C LEU A 300 23.86 6.32 12.99
N LYS A 301 24.60 5.24 12.73
CA LYS A 301 25.06 4.28 13.74
C LYS A 301 25.82 4.93 14.89
N THR A 302 26.43 6.08 14.63
CA THR A 302 27.24 6.82 15.61
C THR A 302 26.71 8.24 15.88
N TYR A 303 25.52 8.58 15.38
CA TYR A 303 24.91 9.89 15.60
C TYR A 303 24.02 9.87 16.85
N GLN A 304 24.51 10.44 17.96
CA GLN A 304 23.87 10.36 19.28
C GLN A 304 22.38 10.72 19.28
N PRO A 305 21.91 11.85 18.69
CA PRO A 305 20.49 12.19 18.72
C PRO A 305 19.59 11.12 18.09
N PHE A 306 20.10 10.41 17.08
CA PHE A 306 19.35 9.31 16.46
C PHE A 306 19.35 8.06 17.34
N ILE A 307 20.48 7.75 17.99
CA ILE A 307 20.57 6.64 18.97
C ILE A 307 19.61 6.89 20.13
N ASP A 308 19.52 8.12 20.64
CA ASP A 308 18.62 8.49 21.75
C ASP A 308 17.14 8.28 21.34
N VAL A 309 16.79 8.63 20.11
CA VAL A 309 15.45 8.36 19.55
C VAL A 309 15.20 6.86 19.46
N LEU A 310 16.17 6.05 19.06
CA LEU A 310 16.01 4.60 18.99
C LEU A 310 15.87 3.97 20.38
N GLN A 311 16.63 4.43 21.37
CA GLN A 311 16.48 3.99 22.76
C GLN A 311 15.09 4.31 23.31
N SER A 312 14.47 5.42 22.89
CA SER A 312 13.09 5.72 23.26
C SER A 312 12.07 4.68 22.75
N LEU A 313 12.42 3.91 21.70
CA LEU A 313 11.59 2.82 21.17
C LEU A 313 11.60 1.56 22.04
N ASP A 314 12.44 1.50 23.09
CA ASP A 314 12.35 0.46 24.12
C ASP A 314 10.98 0.50 24.82
N ASN A 315 10.29 1.64 24.78
CA ASN A 315 8.88 1.69 25.12
C ASN A 315 8.03 1.13 23.96
N PRO A 316 7.43 -0.07 24.11
CA PRO A 316 6.71 -0.72 23.03
C PRO A 316 5.48 0.06 22.55
N PHE A 317 4.86 0.87 23.41
CA PHE A 317 3.72 1.70 23.03
C PHE A 317 4.13 2.78 22.02
N LEU A 318 5.31 3.38 22.22
CA LEU A 318 5.83 4.40 21.30
C LEU A 318 6.14 3.78 19.94
N GLY A 319 6.78 2.61 19.92
CA GLY A 319 7.01 1.83 18.69
C GLY A 319 5.72 1.49 17.95
N ILE A 320 4.69 1.03 18.66
CA ILE A 320 3.38 0.73 18.06
C ILE A 320 2.74 1.98 17.44
N ILE A 321 2.78 3.12 18.13
CA ILE A 321 2.21 4.39 17.63
C ILE A 321 2.94 4.85 16.37
N ILE A 322 4.28 4.88 16.42
CA ILE A 322 5.12 5.27 15.27
C ILE A 322 4.85 4.35 14.08
N GLY A 323 4.81 3.04 14.31
CA GLY A 323 4.57 2.09 13.23
C GLY A 323 3.17 2.17 12.64
N THR A 324 2.17 2.47 13.48
CA THR A 324 0.79 2.73 13.03
C THR A 324 0.73 3.97 12.17
N ALA A 325 1.32 5.08 12.62
CA ALA A 325 1.33 6.35 11.92
C ALA A 325 2.05 6.25 10.58
N PHE A 326 3.26 5.70 10.56
CA PHE A 326 4.03 5.54 9.33
C PHE A 326 3.28 4.69 8.31
N THR A 327 2.73 3.55 8.75
CA THR A 327 2.02 2.64 7.85
C THR A 327 0.70 3.25 7.35
N ALA A 328 -0.01 4.01 8.16
CA ALA A 328 -1.22 4.70 7.74
C ALA A 328 -0.94 5.81 6.71
N ILE A 329 0.17 6.54 6.85
CA ILE A 329 0.59 7.60 5.92
C ILE A 329 1.08 7.01 4.60
N VAL A 330 2.00 6.04 4.67
CA VAL A 330 2.60 5.41 3.48
C VAL A 330 1.63 4.41 2.83
N GLN A 331 0.61 3.96 3.55
CA GLN A 331 -0.39 2.97 3.13
C GLN A 331 0.21 1.64 2.65
N SER A 332 1.44 1.34 3.06
CA SER A 332 2.16 0.10 2.70
C SER A 332 2.90 -0.46 3.91
N SER A 333 2.33 -1.51 4.51
CA SER A 333 2.96 -2.23 5.62
C SER A 333 4.20 -3.00 5.17
N GLY A 334 4.18 -3.61 3.98
CA GLY A 334 5.34 -4.32 3.42
C GLY A 334 6.54 -3.39 3.21
N ALA A 335 6.31 -2.17 2.73
CA ALA A 335 7.39 -1.19 2.57
C ALA A 335 8.02 -0.81 3.92
N PHE A 336 7.18 -0.52 4.92
CA PHE A 336 7.69 -0.13 6.22
C PHE A 336 8.36 -1.28 6.98
N ILE A 337 7.85 -2.51 6.88
CA ILE A 337 8.51 -3.71 7.40
C ILE A 337 9.88 -3.92 6.74
N GLY A 338 10.02 -3.63 5.44
CA GLY A 338 11.31 -3.62 4.77
C GLY A 338 12.31 -2.62 5.39
N ILE A 339 11.85 -1.42 5.75
CA ILE A 339 12.66 -0.43 6.48
C ILE A 339 13.03 -0.93 7.88
N ILE A 340 12.11 -1.56 8.61
CA ILE A 340 12.40 -2.16 9.93
C ILE A 340 13.49 -3.23 9.78
N ILE A 341 13.36 -4.13 8.81
CA ILE A 341 14.35 -5.19 8.54
C ILE A 341 15.71 -4.61 8.12
N LEU A 342 15.70 -3.53 7.34
CA LEU A 342 16.92 -2.80 6.97
C LEU A 342 17.63 -2.19 8.18
N LEU A 343 16.90 -1.52 9.07
CA LEU A 343 17.47 -0.96 10.30
C LEU A 343 18.01 -2.07 11.21
N ALA A 344 17.27 -3.18 11.32
CA ALA A 344 17.72 -4.38 12.03
C ALA A 344 19.01 -4.95 11.42
N SER A 345 19.13 -5.02 10.09
CA SER A 345 20.31 -5.56 9.41
C SER A 345 21.55 -4.68 9.54
N GLN A 346 21.37 -3.43 9.97
CA GLN A 346 22.45 -2.53 10.33
C GLN A 346 22.88 -2.64 11.80
N GLY A 347 22.23 -3.50 12.60
CA GLY A 347 22.44 -3.61 14.04
C GLY A 347 21.94 -2.38 14.82
N ILE A 348 21.13 -1.54 14.18
CA ILE A 348 20.64 -0.27 14.73
C ILE A 348 19.40 -0.48 15.60
N LEU A 349 18.61 -1.52 15.30
CA LEU A 349 17.32 -1.77 15.93
C LEU A 349 17.35 -3.04 16.77
N SER A 350 16.91 -2.95 18.03
CA SER A 350 16.67 -4.12 18.87
C SER A 350 15.48 -4.93 18.36
N ILE A 351 15.40 -6.21 18.72
CA ILE A 351 14.24 -7.04 18.40
C ILE A 351 12.97 -6.51 19.09
N GLU A 352 13.08 -6.01 20.32
CA GLU A 352 11.95 -5.44 21.07
C GLU A 352 11.36 -4.24 20.32
N ALA A 353 12.20 -3.30 19.88
CA ALA A 353 11.79 -2.16 19.07
C ALA A 353 11.25 -2.60 17.69
N GLY A 354 11.91 -3.58 17.05
CA GLY A 354 11.47 -4.15 15.77
C GLY A 354 10.08 -4.80 15.85
N VAL A 355 9.81 -5.57 16.89
CA VAL A 355 8.50 -6.19 17.15
C VAL A 355 7.46 -5.12 17.46
N ALA A 356 7.77 -4.12 18.29
CA ALA A 356 6.85 -3.03 18.59
C ALA A 356 6.43 -2.24 17.33
N LEU A 357 7.39 -1.86 16.50
CA LEU A 357 7.12 -1.21 15.20
C LEU A 357 6.30 -2.13 14.28
N MET A 358 6.63 -3.41 14.22
CA MET A 358 5.90 -4.43 13.45
C MET A 358 4.43 -4.55 13.87
N LEU A 359 4.14 -4.57 15.18
CA LEU A 359 2.77 -4.55 15.71
C LEU A 359 2.03 -3.27 15.28
N GLY A 360 2.71 -2.12 15.32
CA GLY A 360 2.19 -0.86 14.79
C GLY A 360 1.83 -0.94 13.30
N THR A 361 2.67 -1.56 12.47
CA THR A 361 2.38 -1.72 11.03
C THR A 361 1.08 -2.48 10.77
N ASN A 362 0.78 -3.44 11.64
CA ASN A 362 -0.44 -4.22 11.55
C ASN A 362 -1.67 -3.38 11.85
N LEU A 363 -1.63 -2.51 12.87
CA LEU A 363 -2.70 -1.54 13.15
C LEU A 363 -2.86 -0.52 12.02
N GLY A 364 -1.75 0.03 11.50
CA GLY A 364 -1.78 1.00 10.41
C GLY A 364 -2.47 0.46 9.16
N THR A 365 -2.29 -0.83 8.84
CA THR A 365 -3.01 -1.48 7.74
C THR A 365 -4.53 -1.46 7.92
N ALA A 366 -5.04 -1.50 9.16
CA ALA A 366 -6.48 -1.41 9.41
C ALA A 366 -7.01 0.01 9.15
N VAL A 367 -6.19 1.05 9.34
CA VAL A 367 -6.54 2.44 9.00
C VAL A 367 -6.82 2.56 7.50
N THR A 368 -6.00 1.95 6.65
CA THR A 368 -6.24 1.92 5.19
C THR A 368 -7.60 1.33 4.82
N ALA A 369 -8.01 0.25 5.49
CA ALA A 369 -9.32 -0.36 5.28
C ALA A 369 -10.47 0.55 5.74
N VAL A 370 -10.31 1.27 6.84
CA VAL A 370 -11.29 2.25 7.32
C VAL A 370 -11.46 3.40 6.33
N ILE A 371 -10.35 3.93 5.79
CA ILE A 371 -10.38 4.97 4.76
C ILE A 371 -11.09 4.46 3.50
N ALA A 372 -10.79 3.23 3.05
CA ALA A 372 -11.41 2.63 1.88
C ALA A 372 -12.92 2.35 2.06
N ALA A 373 -13.36 2.05 3.28
CA ALA A 373 -14.78 1.88 3.60
C ALA A 373 -15.51 3.20 3.90
N ALA A 374 -14.81 4.35 3.86
CA ALA A 374 -15.45 5.64 4.01
C ALA A 374 -16.42 5.87 2.82
N GLY A 375 -17.63 6.31 3.10
CA GLY A 375 -18.64 6.53 2.05
C GLY A 375 -19.31 5.27 1.46
N THR A 376 -18.89 4.06 1.84
CA THR A 376 -19.49 2.81 1.34
C THR A 376 -20.70 2.34 2.16
N SER A 377 -21.35 1.29 1.69
CA SER A 377 -22.50 0.62 2.32
C SER A 377 -22.17 0.11 3.73
N ARG A 378 -23.23 -0.14 4.50
CA ARG A 378 -23.09 -0.70 5.84
C ARG A 378 -22.36 -2.04 5.84
N GLU A 379 -22.66 -2.92 4.88
CA GLU A 379 -22.01 -4.23 4.78
C GLU A 379 -20.52 -4.09 4.47
N ALA A 380 -20.14 -3.19 3.56
CA ALA A 380 -18.74 -2.90 3.25
C ALA A 380 -17.97 -2.32 4.45
N LYS A 381 -18.61 -1.46 5.25
CA LYS A 381 -18.04 -0.96 6.52
C LYS A 381 -17.80 -2.04 7.56
N LYS A 382 -18.61 -3.11 7.58
CA LYS A 382 -18.39 -4.24 8.50
C LYS A 382 -17.11 -5.02 8.16
N VAL A 383 -16.70 -5.04 6.90
CA VAL A 383 -15.43 -5.65 6.46
C VAL A 383 -14.26 -4.91 7.12
N ALA A 384 -14.23 -3.57 6.98
CA ALA A 384 -13.22 -2.74 7.63
C ALA A 384 -13.27 -2.84 9.17
N ALA A 385 -14.48 -2.82 9.76
CA ALA A 385 -14.64 -2.96 11.21
C ALA A 385 -14.12 -4.32 11.72
N SER A 386 -14.35 -5.40 10.99
CA SER A 386 -13.83 -6.73 11.33
C SER A 386 -12.29 -6.74 11.32
N GLN A 387 -11.68 -6.10 10.33
CA GLN A 387 -10.23 -5.95 10.22
C GLN A 387 -9.62 -5.14 11.36
N VAL A 388 -10.23 -4.00 11.70
CA VAL A 388 -9.85 -3.22 12.87
C VAL A 388 -9.93 -4.07 14.14
N LEU A 389 -11.02 -4.82 14.31
CA LEU A 389 -11.26 -5.62 15.50
C LEU A 389 -10.17 -6.69 15.72
N PHE A 390 -9.93 -7.58 14.74
CA PHE A 390 -8.97 -8.67 14.95
C PHE A 390 -7.52 -8.17 14.99
N LYS A 391 -7.17 -7.07 14.29
CA LYS A 391 -5.82 -6.49 14.36
C LYS A 391 -5.59 -5.76 15.68
N PHE A 392 -6.57 -4.99 16.14
CA PHE A 392 -6.47 -4.29 17.43
C PHE A 392 -6.38 -5.29 18.59
N VAL A 393 -7.30 -6.26 18.65
CA VAL A 393 -7.26 -7.29 19.70
C VAL A 393 -5.98 -8.12 19.58
N GLY A 394 -5.54 -8.47 18.37
CA GLY A 394 -4.29 -9.19 18.16
C GLY A 394 -3.07 -8.45 18.68
N VAL A 395 -2.96 -7.14 18.43
CA VAL A 395 -1.87 -6.33 18.99
C VAL A 395 -1.95 -6.24 20.50
N VAL A 396 -3.14 -6.03 21.08
CA VAL A 396 -3.31 -6.02 22.55
C VAL A 396 -2.92 -7.35 23.17
N LEU A 397 -3.31 -8.47 22.56
CA LEU A 397 -2.95 -9.81 23.04
C LEU A 397 -1.44 -10.01 23.06
N VAL A 398 -0.75 -9.71 21.95
CA VAL A 398 0.72 -9.86 21.88
C VAL A 398 1.42 -8.87 22.80
N LEU A 399 0.89 -7.66 22.98
CA LEU A 399 1.45 -6.69 23.91
C LEU A 399 1.43 -7.20 25.37
N ILE A 400 0.37 -7.89 25.78
CA ILE A 400 0.27 -8.50 27.13
C ILE A 400 1.34 -9.58 27.32
N ILE A 401 1.60 -10.38 26.29
CA ILE A 401 2.58 -11.48 26.34
C ILE A 401 3.94 -11.11 25.70
N LEU A 402 4.23 -9.83 25.52
CA LEU A 402 5.32 -9.37 24.67
C LEU A 402 6.69 -9.97 25.03
N PRO A 403 7.11 -10.04 26.32
CA PRO A 403 8.40 -10.64 26.68
C PRO A 403 8.50 -12.11 26.24
N TYR A 404 7.46 -12.90 26.52
CA TYR A 404 7.40 -14.31 26.14
C TYR A 404 7.33 -14.51 24.62
N PHE A 405 6.62 -13.61 23.92
CA PHE A 405 6.54 -13.65 22.47
C PHE A 405 7.90 -13.36 21.82
N VAL A 406 8.61 -12.34 22.31
CA VAL A 406 9.97 -12.00 21.85
C VAL A 406 10.93 -13.16 22.12
N GLU A 407 10.89 -13.75 23.31
CA GLU A 407 11.74 -14.90 23.67
C GLU A 407 11.43 -16.13 22.79
N PHE A 408 10.16 -16.44 22.56
CA PHE A 408 9.75 -17.49 21.62
C PHE A 408 10.32 -17.25 20.21
N VAL A 409 10.21 -16.03 19.70
CA VAL A 409 10.75 -15.66 18.39
C VAL A 409 12.27 -15.82 18.34
N LYS A 410 13.00 -15.39 19.38
CA LYS A 410 14.45 -15.59 19.49
C LYS A 410 14.80 -17.07 19.41
N ASN A 411 14.10 -17.92 20.18
CA ASN A 411 14.40 -19.35 20.29
C ASN A 411 14.10 -20.15 19.01
N VAL A 412 13.12 -19.73 18.22
CA VAL A 412 12.74 -20.41 16.97
C VAL A 412 13.49 -19.84 15.75
N SER A 413 14.07 -18.66 15.88
CA SER A 413 14.81 -18.04 14.78
C SER A 413 16.25 -18.54 14.73
N PRO A 414 16.89 -18.57 13.54
CA PRO A 414 18.29 -18.94 13.42
C PRO A 414 19.18 -18.02 14.27
N VAL A 415 20.13 -18.62 14.99
CA VAL A 415 21.13 -17.93 15.83
C VAL A 415 22.44 -17.82 15.06
N SER A 416 23.14 -16.71 15.19
CA SER A 416 24.45 -16.48 14.58
C SER A 416 25.54 -17.32 15.27
N VAL A 417 26.64 -17.59 14.54
CA VAL A 417 27.80 -18.34 15.06
C VAL A 417 28.75 -17.43 15.85
N GLU A 418 28.60 -16.10 15.73
CA GLU A 418 29.43 -15.12 16.43
C GLU A 418 29.02 -14.90 17.89
N LYS A 419 29.93 -14.33 18.70
CA LYS A 419 29.71 -14.08 20.13
C LYS A 419 28.45 -13.23 20.35
N THR A 420 27.53 -13.76 21.17
CA THR A 420 26.32 -13.08 21.68
C THR A 420 26.63 -11.67 22.19
N GLY A 421 25.90 -10.67 21.68
CA GLY A 421 25.92 -9.29 22.19
C GLY A 421 26.73 -8.26 21.37
N SER A 422 27.36 -8.64 20.26
CA SER A 422 27.98 -7.68 19.34
C SER A 422 26.95 -7.04 18.38
N ILE A 423 27.25 -5.84 17.86
CA ILE A 423 26.43 -5.19 16.81
C ILE A 423 26.34 -6.08 15.55
N ALA A 424 27.39 -6.86 15.26
CA ALA A 424 27.42 -7.80 14.15
C ALA A 424 26.45 -8.98 14.36
N ALA A 425 26.37 -9.53 15.57
CA ALA A 425 25.39 -10.57 15.90
C ALA A 425 23.94 -10.06 15.77
N LEU A 426 23.67 -8.82 16.22
CA LEU A 426 22.36 -8.18 16.05
C LEU A 426 21.99 -7.99 14.57
N ALA A 427 22.94 -7.54 13.74
CA ALA A 427 22.76 -7.37 12.31
C ALA A 427 22.45 -8.68 11.55
N ASP A 428 22.85 -9.81 12.11
CA ASP A 428 22.64 -11.14 11.53
C ASP A 428 21.31 -11.77 11.92
N GLU A 429 20.91 -11.63 13.18
CA GLU A 429 19.77 -12.35 13.74
C GLU A 429 18.46 -11.57 13.68
N VAL A 430 18.49 -10.28 14.03
CA VAL A 430 17.29 -9.45 14.21
C VAL A 430 16.44 -9.34 12.92
N PRO A 431 17.00 -9.19 11.70
CA PRO A 431 16.23 -9.23 10.46
C PRO A 431 15.29 -10.43 10.33
N ARG A 432 15.80 -11.64 10.62
CA ARG A 432 15.02 -12.89 10.53
C ARG A 432 14.03 -12.98 11.68
N GLN A 433 14.44 -12.57 12.88
CA GLN A 433 13.56 -12.53 14.04
C GLN A 433 12.34 -11.62 13.83
N VAL A 434 12.52 -10.42 13.24
CA VAL A 434 11.41 -9.51 12.91
C VAL A 434 10.47 -10.13 11.86
N ALA A 435 11.02 -10.72 10.80
CA ALA A 435 10.21 -11.38 9.78
C ALA A 435 9.42 -12.57 10.34
N ASN A 436 10.05 -13.38 11.20
CA ASN A 436 9.41 -14.50 11.89
C ASN A 436 8.34 -14.02 12.88
N ALA A 437 8.63 -12.98 13.67
CA ALA A 437 7.66 -12.35 14.55
C ALA A 437 6.41 -11.91 13.77
N HIS A 438 6.60 -11.31 12.60
CA HIS A 438 5.48 -10.91 11.74
C HIS A 438 4.64 -12.11 11.26
N THR A 439 5.30 -13.20 10.84
CA THR A 439 4.61 -14.44 10.47
C THR A 439 3.87 -15.07 11.64
N PHE A 440 4.52 -15.24 12.79
CA PHE A 440 3.93 -15.84 13.98
C PHE A 440 2.77 -15.00 14.55
N PHE A 441 2.89 -13.67 14.55
CA PHE A 441 1.81 -12.77 14.93
C PHE A 441 0.55 -13.01 14.09
N ASN A 442 0.68 -13.01 12.77
CA ASN A 442 -0.47 -13.20 11.88
C ASN A 442 -1.04 -14.62 11.94
N LEU A 443 -0.19 -15.64 12.12
CA LEU A 443 -0.62 -17.02 12.35
C LEU A 443 -1.37 -17.18 13.67
N LEU A 444 -0.89 -16.54 14.74
CA LEU A 444 -1.54 -16.54 16.06
C LEU A 444 -2.93 -15.90 15.97
N ILE A 445 -3.06 -14.74 15.33
CA ILE A 445 -4.35 -14.09 15.09
C ILE A 445 -5.25 -15.01 14.26
N ALA A 446 -4.75 -15.57 13.16
CA ALA A 446 -5.55 -16.50 12.35
C ALA A 446 -6.03 -17.69 13.18
N PHE A 447 -5.15 -18.32 13.95
CA PHE A 447 -5.49 -19.44 14.82
C PHE A 447 -6.58 -19.10 15.85
N ILE A 448 -6.48 -17.94 16.49
CA ILE A 448 -7.47 -17.47 17.47
C ILE A 448 -8.80 -17.12 16.80
N PHE A 449 -8.79 -16.36 15.72
CA PHE A 449 -10.01 -15.72 15.19
C PHE A 449 -10.74 -16.55 14.13
N LEU A 450 -10.04 -17.41 13.39
CA LEU A 450 -10.66 -18.26 12.36
C LEU A 450 -11.80 -19.17 12.90
N PRO A 451 -11.68 -19.86 14.05
CA PRO A 451 -12.79 -20.64 14.61
C PRO A 451 -13.97 -19.78 15.09
N PHE A 452 -13.77 -18.47 15.31
CA PHE A 452 -14.79 -17.56 15.82
C PHE A 452 -15.24 -16.48 14.82
N THR A 453 -15.12 -16.72 13.51
CA THR A 453 -15.53 -15.76 12.46
C THR A 453 -16.97 -15.27 12.61
N VAL A 454 -17.90 -16.13 13.07
CA VAL A 454 -19.30 -15.76 13.33
C VAL A 454 -19.42 -14.78 14.51
N LEU A 455 -18.59 -14.93 15.55
CA LEU A 455 -18.58 -14.00 16.68
C LEU A 455 -18.04 -12.63 16.26
N ILE A 456 -16.95 -12.62 15.49
CA ILE A 456 -16.38 -11.40 14.90
C ILE A 456 -17.45 -10.66 14.09
N ALA A 457 -18.19 -11.39 13.25
CA ALA A 457 -19.28 -10.84 12.46
C ALA A 457 -20.37 -10.19 13.33
N LYS A 458 -20.76 -10.83 14.44
CA LYS A 458 -21.74 -10.28 15.40
C LYS A 458 -21.22 -9.01 16.08
N ILE A 459 -19.95 -8.96 16.47
CA ILE A 459 -19.34 -7.77 17.09
C ILE A 459 -19.27 -6.63 16.06
N ALA A 460 -18.80 -6.91 14.84
CA ALA A 460 -18.73 -5.93 13.75
C ALA A 460 -20.12 -5.34 13.40
N ASN A 461 -21.18 -6.16 13.42
CA ASN A 461 -22.56 -5.68 13.25
C ASN A 461 -22.99 -4.64 14.30
N LYS A 462 -22.49 -4.78 15.55
CA LYS A 462 -22.77 -3.86 16.65
C LYS A 462 -21.92 -2.60 16.56
N MET A 463 -20.69 -2.69 16.05
CA MET A 463 -19.81 -1.54 15.84
C MET A 463 -20.29 -0.60 14.73
N VAL A 464 -20.99 -1.12 13.71
CA VAL A 464 -21.47 -0.31 12.59
C VAL A 464 -22.98 -0.01 12.74
N PRO A 465 -23.37 1.25 13.00
CA PRO A 465 -24.75 1.62 13.29
C PRO A 465 -25.69 1.31 12.12
N LEU A 466 -26.94 0.96 12.45
CA LEU A 466 -28.03 0.82 11.48
C LEU A 466 -28.42 2.21 11.00
N LYS A 467 -28.16 2.52 9.73
CA LYS A 467 -28.89 3.60 9.04
C LYS A 467 -30.12 2.95 8.41
N LYS A 468 -31.32 3.54 8.59
CA LYS A 468 -32.49 3.19 7.79
C LYS A 468 -32.09 3.38 6.33
N ASP A 469 -32.15 2.31 5.56
CA ASP A 469 -32.05 2.37 4.10
C ASP A 469 -33.24 3.21 3.62
N ALA A 470 -33.01 4.52 3.44
CA ALA A 470 -33.91 5.32 2.63
C ALA A 470 -33.87 4.70 1.24
N GLU A 471 -35.04 4.38 0.67
CA GLU A 471 -35.15 3.90 -0.70
C GLU A 471 -34.28 4.80 -1.60
N ASP A 472 -33.27 4.17 -2.19
CA ASP A 472 -32.06 4.83 -2.63
C ASP A 472 -32.25 5.48 -4.00
N ASP A 473 -32.91 6.64 -4.02
CA ASP A 473 -32.94 7.57 -5.15
C ASP A 473 -31.69 8.48 -5.18
N SER A 474 -30.63 8.16 -4.42
CA SER A 474 -29.40 8.94 -4.47
C SER A 474 -28.59 8.62 -5.74
N LEU A 475 -28.13 9.67 -6.42
CA LEU A 475 -27.19 9.60 -7.55
C LEU A 475 -25.81 9.16 -7.05
N LYS A 476 -25.65 7.86 -6.83
CA LYS A 476 -24.38 7.26 -6.39
C LYS A 476 -24.10 5.95 -7.08
N LEU A 477 -22.81 5.67 -7.24
CA LEU A 477 -22.30 4.37 -7.66
C LEU A 477 -22.44 3.37 -6.52
N LEU A 478 -22.84 2.15 -6.85
CA LEU A 478 -22.97 1.07 -5.87
C LEU A 478 -21.88 0.03 -6.01
N PHE A 479 -21.34 -0.19 -7.19
CA PHE A 479 -20.42 -1.27 -7.49
C PHE A 479 -19.06 -0.77 -7.98
N LEU A 480 -19.03 0.31 -8.78
CA LEU A 480 -17.78 0.83 -9.34
C LEU A 480 -16.81 1.35 -8.26
N ASP A 481 -15.55 0.95 -8.35
CA ASP A 481 -14.46 1.37 -7.47
C ASP A 481 -13.17 1.55 -8.27
N ASP A 482 -12.65 2.78 -8.30
CA ASP A 482 -11.42 3.14 -9.02
C ASP A 482 -10.19 2.37 -8.51
N ASN A 483 -10.19 1.88 -7.27
CA ASN A 483 -9.09 1.08 -6.71
C ASN A 483 -8.94 -0.28 -7.39
N LEU A 484 -10.01 -0.80 -8.02
CA LEU A 484 -9.98 -2.09 -8.71
C LEU A 484 -9.40 -2.01 -10.13
N ILE A 485 -9.17 -0.81 -10.67
CA ILE A 485 -8.69 -0.60 -12.05
C ILE A 485 -7.34 -1.28 -12.28
N THR A 486 -6.50 -1.38 -11.24
CA THR A 486 -5.21 -2.09 -11.31
C THR A 486 -5.34 -3.60 -11.49
N THR A 487 -6.54 -4.15 -11.36
CA THR A 487 -6.86 -5.56 -11.58
C THR A 487 -8.00 -5.68 -12.60
N PRO A 488 -7.70 -5.62 -13.92
CA PRO A 488 -8.70 -5.46 -14.97
C PRO A 488 -9.84 -6.48 -14.94
N THR A 489 -9.54 -7.75 -14.63
CA THR A 489 -10.57 -8.79 -14.49
C THR A 489 -11.61 -8.46 -13.42
N LEU A 490 -11.20 -7.89 -12.29
CA LEU A 490 -12.11 -7.52 -11.22
C LEU A 490 -12.86 -6.23 -11.55
N ALA A 491 -12.16 -5.26 -12.12
CA ALA A 491 -12.75 -4.01 -12.59
C ALA A 491 -13.90 -4.26 -13.59
N LEU A 492 -13.70 -5.16 -14.56
CA LEU A 492 -14.75 -5.54 -15.51
C LEU A 492 -15.93 -6.24 -14.83
N ASN A 493 -15.70 -7.06 -13.81
CA ASN A 493 -16.79 -7.70 -13.07
C ASN A 493 -17.63 -6.69 -12.28
N VAL A 494 -17.03 -5.70 -11.61
CA VAL A 494 -17.80 -4.66 -10.90
C VAL A 494 -18.55 -3.75 -11.88
N ALA A 495 -17.95 -3.45 -13.05
CA ALA A 495 -18.63 -2.70 -14.10
C ALA A 495 -19.82 -3.46 -14.69
N LYS A 496 -19.72 -4.79 -14.78
CA LYS A 496 -20.83 -5.65 -15.17
C LYS A 496 -22.00 -5.55 -14.18
N GLN A 497 -21.73 -5.53 -12.87
CA GLN A 497 -22.79 -5.37 -11.86
C GLN A 497 -23.47 -4.00 -11.93
N GLU A 498 -22.71 -2.91 -12.10
CA GLU A 498 -23.30 -1.58 -12.29
C GLU A 498 -24.13 -1.51 -13.59
N THR A 499 -23.68 -2.18 -14.65
CA THR A 499 -24.44 -2.30 -15.91
C THR A 499 -25.75 -3.09 -15.73
N ILE A 500 -25.75 -4.13 -14.89
CA ILE A 500 -26.97 -4.86 -14.54
C ILE A 500 -27.94 -3.95 -13.77
N ARG A 501 -27.45 -3.15 -12.82
CA ARG A 501 -28.29 -2.16 -12.09
C ARG A 501 -28.89 -1.12 -13.03
N LEU A 502 -28.12 -0.63 -14.00
CA LEU A 502 -28.61 0.25 -15.05
C LEU A 502 -29.76 -0.44 -15.82
N ALA A 503 -29.56 -1.69 -16.25
CA ALA A 503 -30.58 -2.45 -16.97
C ALA A 503 -31.85 -2.72 -16.12
N GLU A 504 -31.71 -3.01 -14.83
CA GLU A 504 -32.84 -3.17 -13.91
C GLU A 504 -33.60 -1.86 -13.67
N THR A 505 -32.90 -0.72 -13.68
CA THR A 505 -33.51 0.62 -13.60
C THR A 505 -34.34 0.91 -14.85
N ILE A 506 -33.79 0.62 -16.03
CA ILE A 506 -34.50 0.71 -17.31
C ILE A 506 -35.70 -0.22 -17.33
N HIS A 507 -35.56 -1.46 -16.87
CA HIS A 507 -36.70 -2.39 -16.77
C HIS A 507 -37.85 -1.82 -15.94
N LYS A 508 -37.55 -1.16 -14.80
CA LYS A 508 -38.57 -0.49 -13.98
C LYS A 508 -39.26 0.65 -14.73
N MET A 509 -38.50 1.51 -15.42
CA MET A 509 -39.05 2.60 -16.25
C MET A 509 -39.92 2.06 -17.38
N SER A 510 -39.43 1.07 -18.14
CA SER A 510 -40.17 0.41 -19.22
C SER A 510 -41.39 -0.34 -18.71
N SER A 511 -41.38 -0.87 -17.49
CA SER A 511 -42.58 -1.50 -16.90
C SER A 511 -43.65 -0.47 -16.55
N ALA A 512 -43.25 0.73 -16.12
CA ALA A 512 -44.16 1.79 -15.73
C ALA A 512 -44.74 2.59 -16.92
N CYS A 513 -44.09 2.54 -18.09
CA CYS A 513 -44.41 3.42 -19.21
C CYS A 513 -45.79 3.19 -19.85
N ILE A 514 -46.49 2.10 -19.54
CA ILE A 514 -47.85 1.80 -20.02
C ILE A 514 -48.93 2.53 -19.22
N PHE A 515 -48.71 2.77 -17.93
CA PHE A 515 -49.75 3.31 -17.02
C PHE A 515 -50.23 4.73 -17.35
N PRO A 516 -49.40 5.64 -17.89
CA PRO A 516 -49.89 6.92 -18.40
C PRO A 516 -50.93 6.77 -19.52
N PHE A 517 -50.79 5.73 -20.35
CA PHE A 517 -51.67 5.47 -21.49
C PHE A 517 -52.96 4.74 -21.09
N THR A 518 -52.91 3.88 -20.07
CA THR A 518 -54.05 3.10 -19.63
C THR A 518 -54.89 3.78 -18.56
N ASP A 519 -54.23 4.40 -17.58
CA ASP A 519 -54.82 4.88 -16.33
C ASP A 519 -54.61 6.39 -16.12
N LYS A 520 -54.01 7.08 -17.09
CA LYS A 520 -53.61 8.50 -17.01
C LYS A 520 -52.78 8.83 -15.74
N SER A 521 -51.92 7.89 -15.34
CA SER A 521 -51.14 7.99 -14.11
C SER A 521 -49.94 8.95 -14.21
N ASN A 522 -50.08 10.13 -13.58
CA ASN A 522 -48.96 11.07 -13.39
C ASN A 522 -47.85 10.52 -12.47
N VAL A 523 -48.16 9.55 -11.61
CA VAL A 523 -47.17 8.92 -10.71
C VAL A 523 -46.11 8.16 -11.52
N ALA A 524 -46.54 7.48 -12.60
CA ALA A 524 -45.63 6.76 -13.49
C ALA A 524 -44.66 7.71 -14.23
N LEU A 525 -45.13 8.89 -14.66
CA LEU A 525 -44.26 9.91 -15.27
C LEU A 525 -43.19 10.42 -14.29
N LYS A 526 -43.58 10.74 -13.06
CA LYS A 526 -42.62 11.16 -12.01
C LYS A 526 -41.57 10.08 -11.72
N LEU A 527 -41.98 8.82 -11.68
CA LEU A 527 -41.05 7.69 -11.53
C LEU A 527 -40.05 7.66 -12.70
N ILE A 528 -40.53 7.75 -13.94
CA ILE A 528 -39.68 7.74 -15.14
C ILE A 528 -38.67 8.90 -15.10
N GLU A 529 -39.12 10.11 -14.78
CA GLU A 529 -38.24 11.29 -14.68
C GLU A 529 -37.15 11.11 -13.59
N SER A 530 -37.53 10.58 -12.42
CA SER A 530 -36.57 10.33 -11.33
C SER A 530 -35.51 9.30 -11.71
N LYS A 531 -35.91 8.22 -12.40
CA LYS A 531 -35.01 7.12 -12.79
C LYS A 531 -34.15 7.49 -13.99
N GLU A 532 -34.62 8.36 -14.88
CA GLU A 532 -33.84 8.90 -15.99
C GLU A 532 -32.57 9.63 -15.51
N LYS A 533 -32.69 10.43 -14.44
CA LYS A 533 -31.53 11.10 -13.82
C LYS A 533 -30.48 10.08 -13.36
N LEU A 534 -30.92 8.95 -12.79
CA LEU A 534 -30.04 7.86 -12.40
C LEU A 534 -29.43 7.13 -13.62
N VAL A 535 -30.23 6.85 -14.66
CA VAL A 535 -29.76 6.22 -15.91
C VAL A 535 -28.62 7.02 -16.54
N ASN A 536 -28.79 8.34 -16.71
CA ASN A 536 -27.77 9.22 -17.28
C ASN A 536 -26.48 9.25 -16.43
N TYR A 537 -26.64 9.34 -15.11
CA TYR A 537 -25.51 9.31 -14.19
C TYR A 537 -24.73 7.98 -14.28
N LEU A 538 -25.43 6.84 -14.26
CA LEU A 538 -24.81 5.52 -14.38
C LEU A 538 -24.14 5.33 -15.74
N TYR A 539 -24.79 5.74 -16.84
CA TYR A 539 -24.22 5.68 -18.18
C TYR A 539 -22.87 6.40 -18.27
N ALA A 540 -22.80 7.63 -17.75
CA ALA A 540 -21.59 8.44 -17.77
C ALA A 540 -20.45 7.80 -16.96
N GLU A 541 -20.74 7.41 -15.71
CA GLU A 541 -19.72 6.86 -14.81
C GLU A 541 -19.26 5.45 -15.21
N ILE A 542 -20.15 4.58 -15.71
CA ILE A 542 -19.75 3.25 -16.23
C ILE A 542 -18.81 3.41 -17.44
N ASN A 543 -19.15 4.27 -18.40
CA ASN A 543 -18.29 4.50 -19.57
C ASN A 543 -16.93 5.08 -19.18
N LYS A 544 -16.91 6.09 -18.29
CA LYS A 544 -15.69 6.68 -17.76
C LYS A 544 -14.81 5.63 -17.08
N TYR A 545 -15.41 4.75 -16.27
CA TYR A 545 -14.72 3.66 -15.62
C TYR A 545 -14.13 2.66 -16.62
N LEU A 546 -14.91 2.21 -17.61
CA LEU A 546 -14.47 1.26 -18.62
C LEU A 546 -13.33 1.78 -19.51
N ILE A 547 -13.31 3.09 -19.79
CA ILE A 547 -12.20 3.75 -20.48
C ILE A 547 -10.92 3.67 -19.64
N LYS A 548 -10.99 3.96 -18.33
CA LYS A 548 -9.81 3.84 -17.45
C LYS A 548 -9.30 2.39 -17.38
N VAL A 549 -10.20 1.41 -17.32
CA VAL A 549 -9.85 -0.02 -17.29
C VAL A 549 -9.17 -0.46 -18.58
N SER A 550 -9.69 -0.06 -19.75
CA SER A 550 -9.11 -0.41 -21.04
C SER A 550 -7.74 0.24 -21.25
N GLN A 551 -7.51 1.43 -20.69
CA GLN A 551 -6.21 2.10 -20.72
C GLN A 551 -5.14 1.45 -19.83
N GLN A 552 -5.52 0.78 -18.74
CA GLN A 552 -4.56 0.15 -17.82
C GLN A 552 -4.18 -1.29 -18.15
N THR A 553 -4.96 -1.98 -18.99
CA THR A 553 -4.69 -3.38 -19.31
C THR A 553 -3.92 -3.52 -20.63
N ALA A 554 -2.82 -4.28 -20.60
CA ALA A 554 -2.12 -4.70 -21.82
C ALA A 554 -2.72 -5.97 -22.45
N GLN A 555 -3.73 -6.58 -21.81
CA GLN A 555 -4.39 -7.78 -22.34
C GLN A 555 -5.49 -7.40 -23.33
N GLU A 556 -5.31 -7.72 -24.61
CA GLU A 556 -6.27 -7.41 -25.68
C GLU A 556 -7.68 -7.93 -25.40
N ASP A 557 -7.81 -9.12 -24.84
CA ASP A 557 -9.12 -9.72 -24.54
C ASP A 557 -9.91 -8.89 -23.52
N ARG A 558 -9.22 -8.27 -22.55
CA ARG A 558 -9.85 -7.40 -21.54
C ARG A 558 -10.24 -6.05 -22.10
N VAL A 559 -9.45 -5.52 -23.05
CA VAL A 559 -9.81 -4.31 -23.79
C VAL A 559 -11.08 -4.55 -24.62
N LYS A 560 -11.16 -5.69 -25.32
CA LYS A 560 -12.36 -6.08 -26.09
C LYS A 560 -13.59 -6.22 -25.20
N GLU A 561 -13.45 -6.89 -24.05
CA GLU A 561 -14.53 -7.03 -23.06
C GLU A 561 -15.03 -5.67 -22.55
N ALA A 562 -14.14 -4.72 -22.28
CA ALA A 562 -14.51 -3.36 -21.89
C ALA A 562 -15.35 -2.65 -22.96
N PHE A 563 -14.89 -2.65 -24.23
CA PHE A 563 -15.60 -2.00 -25.33
C PHE A 563 -16.96 -2.64 -25.64
N GLN A 564 -17.09 -3.96 -25.43
CA GLN A 564 -18.39 -4.62 -25.55
C GLN A 564 -19.35 -4.16 -24.47
N MET A 565 -18.89 -4.04 -23.24
CA MET A 565 -19.73 -3.56 -22.16
C MET A 565 -20.15 -2.10 -22.37
N MET A 566 -19.26 -1.25 -22.90
CA MET A 566 -19.62 0.11 -23.32
C MET A 566 -20.72 0.10 -24.40
N SER A 567 -20.67 -0.86 -25.33
CA SER A 567 -21.70 -1.01 -26.36
C SER A 567 -23.04 -1.46 -25.78
N VAL A 568 -23.04 -2.35 -24.79
CA VAL A 568 -24.25 -2.75 -24.05
C VAL A 568 -24.83 -1.57 -23.27
N VAL A 569 -23.99 -0.82 -22.57
CA VAL A 569 -24.37 0.38 -21.80
C VAL A 569 -25.02 1.44 -22.71
N ARG A 570 -24.55 1.57 -23.95
CA ARG A 570 -25.16 2.44 -24.97
C ARG A 570 -26.54 1.96 -25.42
N GLU A 571 -26.72 0.67 -25.72
CA GLU A 571 -28.06 0.15 -26.06
C GLU A 571 -29.06 0.33 -24.92
N LEU A 572 -28.61 0.22 -23.67
CA LEU A 572 -29.40 0.49 -22.48
C LEU A 572 -29.80 1.97 -22.37
N GLU A 573 -28.87 2.90 -22.57
CA GLU A 573 -29.17 4.35 -22.60
C GLU A 573 -30.18 4.70 -23.69
N HIS A 574 -30.05 4.13 -24.89
CA HIS A 574 -31.02 4.35 -25.96
C HIS A 574 -32.43 3.89 -25.57
N ILE A 575 -32.56 2.79 -24.83
CA ILE A 575 -33.86 2.35 -24.30
C ILE A 575 -34.38 3.35 -23.26
N GLY A 576 -33.51 3.82 -22.35
CA GLY A 576 -33.84 4.85 -21.36
C GLY A 576 -34.39 6.12 -22.01
N ASP A 577 -33.67 6.64 -23.01
CA ASP A 577 -34.04 7.81 -23.81
C ASP A 577 -35.40 7.66 -24.52
N ILE A 578 -35.66 6.50 -25.13
CA ILE A 578 -36.97 6.23 -25.75
C ILE A 578 -38.08 6.31 -24.69
N VAL A 579 -37.87 5.77 -23.49
CA VAL A 579 -38.87 5.79 -22.42
C VAL A 579 -39.07 7.19 -21.84
N SER A 580 -37.98 7.90 -21.55
CA SER A 580 -37.99 9.15 -20.79
C SER A 580 -38.21 10.40 -21.62
N LYS A 581 -37.78 10.42 -22.89
CA LYS A 581 -37.93 11.57 -23.80
C LYS A 581 -39.13 11.36 -24.72
N ASN A 582 -39.21 10.21 -25.36
CA ASN A 582 -40.21 9.99 -26.40
C ASN A 582 -41.54 9.51 -25.79
N ILE A 583 -41.56 8.36 -25.11
CA ILE A 583 -42.79 7.79 -24.55
C ILE A 583 -43.39 8.75 -23.50
N ALA A 584 -42.57 9.30 -22.59
CA ALA A 584 -43.06 10.25 -21.59
C ALA A 584 -43.66 11.52 -22.22
N GLY A 585 -43.06 12.05 -23.30
CA GLY A 585 -43.60 13.22 -24.01
C GLY A 585 -44.96 12.95 -24.69
N TYR A 586 -45.14 11.76 -25.28
CA TYR A 586 -46.46 11.34 -25.77
C TYR A 586 -47.46 11.08 -24.63
N ALA A 587 -47.01 10.51 -23.52
CA ALA A 587 -47.82 10.24 -22.34
C ALA A 587 -48.35 11.52 -21.68
N GLU A 588 -47.54 12.57 -21.59
CA GLU A 588 -47.95 13.87 -21.05
C GLU A 588 -49.04 14.51 -21.91
N ARG A 589 -48.87 14.47 -23.25
CA ARG A 589 -49.93 14.89 -24.20
C ARG A 589 -51.20 14.06 -24.04
N TRP A 590 -51.07 12.75 -23.87
CA TRP A 590 -52.20 11.83 -23.70
C TRP A 590 -52.99 12.08 -22.42
N ILE A 591 -52.30 12.28 -21.28
CA ILE A 591 -52.92 12.55 -19.98
C ILE A 591 -53.75 13.83 -20.02
N ASN A 592 -53.25 14.86 -20.71
CA ASN A 592 -53.93 16.16 -20.85
C ASN A 592 -55.04 16.18 -21.91
N SER A 593 -55.22 15.09 -22.65
CA SER A 593 -56.27 14.96 -23.67
C SER A 593 -57.50 14.24 -23.12
N ASP A 594 -58.67 14.44 -23.73
CA ASP A 594 -59.90 13.67 -23.45
C ASP A 594 -60.00 12.37 -24.28
N LEU A 595 -58.93 12.03 -25.00
CA LEU A 595 -58.89 10.86 -25.88
C LEU A 595 -58.79 9.56 -25.06
N HIS A 596 -59.33 8.50 -25.67
CA HIS A 596 -59.30 7.13 -25.15
C HIS A 596 -59.03 6.16 -26.29
N PHE A 597 -58.20 5.14 -26.04
CA PHE A 597 -58.04 4.04 -27.00
C PHE A 597 -59.34 3.24 -27.08
N SER A 598 -59.60 2.60 -28.22
CA SER A 598 -60.59 1.52 -28.28
C SER A 598 -60.19 0.38 -27.35
N GLU A 599 -61.16 -0.35 -26.79
CA GLU A 599 -60.91 -1.48 -25.88
C GLU A 599 -59.93 -2.50 -26.48
N GLN A 600 -60.12 -2.82 -27.76
CA GLN A 600 -59.23 -3.71 -28.49
C GLN A 600 -57.81 -3.12 -28.65
N GLY A 601 -57.70 -1.84 -29.04
CA GLY A 601 -56.40 -1.18 -29.17
C GLY A 601 -55.65 -1.09 -27.84
N LYS A 602 -56.35 -0.80 -26.73
CA LYS A 602 -55.78 -0.81 -25.38
C LYS A 602 -55.25 -2.20 -25.02
N ALA A 603 -56.03 -3.25 -25.28
CA ALA A 603 -55.63 -4.62 -25.01
C ALA A 603 -54.40 -5.06 -25.81
N GLU A 604 -54.31 -4.69 -27.09
CA GLU A 604 -53.17 -4.96 -27.97
C GLU A 604 -51.88 -4.29 -27.47
N LEU A 605 -51.95 -2.99 -27.14
CA LEU A 605 -50.82 -2.24 -26.57
C LEU A 605 -50.34 -2.85 -25.24
N CYS A 606 -51.26 -3.20 -24.33
CA CYS A 606 -50.92 -3.87 -23.08
C CYS A 606 -50.29 -5.26 -23.32
N ALA A 607 -50.84 -6.03 -24.27
CA ALA A 607 -50.31 -7.34 -24.61
C ALA A 607 -48.89 -7.26 -25.17
N TYR A 608 -48.61 -6.25 -26.01
CA TYR A 608 -47.29 -6.01 -26.58
C TYR A 608 -46.29 -5.52 -25.52
N HIS A 609 -46.70 -4.59 -24.65
CA HIS A 609 -45.90 -4.10 -23.53
C HIS A 609 -45.38 -5.24 -22.65
N VAL A 610 -46.24 -6.21 -22.31
CA VAL A 610 -45.84 -7.41 -21.57
C VAL A 610 -44.75 -8.21 -22.31
N LYS A 611 -44.76 -8.25 -23.65
CA LYS A 611 -43.70 -8.93 -24.43
C LYS A 611 -42.40 -8.15 -24.42
N MET A 612 -42.47 -6.82 -24.57
CA MET A 612 -41.33 -5.91 -24.50
C MET A 612 -40.62 -6.05 -23.14
N VAL A 613 -41.35 -5.94 -22.04
CA VAL A 613 -40.80 -6.08 -20.67
C VAL A 613 -40.17 -7.47 -20.46
N LYS A 614 -40.83 -8.54 -20.95
CA LYS A 614 -40.25 -9.90 -20.93
C LYS A 614 -38.96 -10.01 -21.74
N GLN A 615 -38.82 -9.27 -22.83
CA GLN A 615 -37.59 -9.26 -23.61
C GLN A 615 -36.46 -8.56 -22.86
N ILE A 616 -36.73 -7.44 -22.18
CA ILE A 616 -35.75 -6.72 -21.36
C ILE A 616 -35.20 -7.64 -20.25
N ASN A 617 -36.07 -8.35 -19.54
CA ASN A 617 -35.63 -9.33 -18.53
C ASN A 617 -34.73 -10.43 -19.10
N ARG A 618 -35.02 -10.93 -20.31
CA ARG A 618 -34.14 -11.90 -20.98
C ARG A 618 -32.77 -11.31 -21.30
N ALA A 619 -32.70 -10.04 -21.73
CA ALA A 619 -31.43 -9.36 -21.98
C ALA A 619 -30.58 -9.30 -20.71
N ILE A 620 -31.20 -8.95 -19.57
CA ILE A 620 -30.54 -8.91 -18.26
C ILE A 620 -29.99 -10.29 -17.89
N GLU A 621 -30.78 -11.35 -18.05
CA GLU A 621 -30.32 -12.72 -17.79
C GLU A 621 -29.17 -13.17 -18.71
N VAL A 622 -29.28 -12.89 -20.01
CA VAL A 622 -28.25 -13.22 -21.00
C VAL A 622 -26.94 -12.50 -20.66
N PHE A 623 -27.02 -11.22 -20.31
CA PHE A 623 -25.85 -10.44 -19.90
C PHE A 623 -25.25 -10.93 -18.58
N ARG A 624 -26.09 -11.27 -17.59
CA ARG A 624 -25.66 -11.79 -16.28
C ARG A 624 -24.88 -13.11 -16.42
N ASP A 625 -25.46 -14.09 -17.11
CA ASP A 625 -24.89 -15.45 -17.17
C ASP A 625 -23.93 -15.67 -18.35
N VAL A 626 -23.89 -14.75 -19.31
CA VAL A 626 -23.20 -14.92 -20.61
C VAL A 626 -23.59 -16.25 -21.26
N ASN A 627 -24.91 -16.50 -21.34
CA ASN A 627 -25.44 -17.77 -21.80
C ASN A 627 -25.88 -17.68 -23.28
N LEU A 628 -25.09 -18.32 -24.17
CA LEU A 628 -25.33 -18.32 -25.62
C LEU A 628 -26.65 -18.98 -26.03
N GLU A 629 -27.12 -19.99 -25.29
CA GLU A 629 -28.40 -20.64 -25.56
C GLU A 629 -29.57 -19.71 -25.21
N LYS A 630 -29.50 -19.00 -24.08
CA LYS A 630 -30.49 -17.96 -23.75
C LYS A 630 -30.50 -16.85 -24.80
N ALA A 631 -29.35 -16.47 -25.35
CA ALA A 631 -29.25 -15.48 -26.43
C ALA A 631 -29.92 -15.96 -27.74
N LYS A 632 -29.79 -17.25 -28.11
CA LYS A 632 -30.52 -17.84 -29.25
C LYS A 632 -32.04 -17.82 -29.04
N VAL A 633 -32.50 -18.19 -27.84
CA VAL A 633 -33.93 -18.14 -27.48
C VAL A 633 -34.47 -16.72 -27.61
N MET A 634 -33.71 -15.73 -27.14
CA MET A 634 -34.06 -14.32 -27.21
C MET A 634 -34.26 -13.84 -28.66
N LYS A 635 -33.37 -14.23 -29.58
CA LYS A 635 -33.48 -13.92 -31.03
C LYS A 635 -34.74 -14.55 -31.64
N LYS A 636 -35.08 -15.79 -31.28
CA LYS A 636 -36.33 -16.44 -31.74
C LYS A 636 -37.58 -15.72 -31.22
N LYS A 637 -37.56 -15.27 -29.96
CA LYS A 637 -38.65 -14.49 -29.37
C LYS A 637 -38.81 -13.12 -30.02
N PHE A 638 -37.70 -12.45 -30.37
CA PHE A 638 -37.73 -11.19 -31.09
C PHE A 638 -38.52 -11.31 -32.40
N LYS A 639 -38.22 -12.33 -33.24
CA LYS A 639 -38.97 -12.56 -34.49
C LYS A 639 -40.48 -12.71 -34.24
N LYS A 640 -40.86 -13.53 -33.26
CA LYS A 640 -42.27 -13.73 -32.88
C LYS A 640 -42.93 -12.43 -32.40
N TYR A 641 -42.19 -11.58 -31.68
CA TYR A 641 -42.71 -10.30 -31.22
C TYR A 641 -42.80 -9.28 -32.36
N SER A 642 -41.90 -9.29 -33.34
CA SER A 642 -42.03 -8.47 -34.54
C SER A 642 -43.27 -8.84 -35.35
N GLU A 643 -43.52 -10.13 -35.56
CA GLU A 643 -44.73 -10.64 -36.24
C GLU A 643 -46.01 -10.19 -35.52
N LEU A 644 -46.06 -10.34 -34.19
CA LEU A 644 -47.20 -9.90 -33.37
C LEU A 644 -47.43 -8.38 -33.45
N ALA A 645 -46.36 -7.58 -33.50
CA ALA A 645 -46.49 -6.13 -33.66
C ALA A 645 -47.15 -5.77 -34.99
N SER A 646 -46.71 -6.42 -36.08
CA SER A 646 -47.29 -6.23 -37.41
C SER A 646 -48.76 -6.65 -37.47
N GLU A 647 -49.15 -7.73 -36.78
CA GLU A 647 -50.57 -8.14 -36.67
C GLU A 647 -51.41 -7.06 -35.97
N PHE A 648 -50.92 -6.49 -34.86
CA PHE A 648 -51.61 -5.42 -34.14
C PHE A 648 -51.70 -4.12 -34.95
N GLU A 649 -50.64 -3.75 -35.68
CA GLU A 649 -50.66 -2.60 -36.59
C GLU A 649 -51.72 -2.77 -37.69
N LEU A 650 -51.81 -3.95 -38.31
CA LEU A 650 -52.83 -4.25 -39.32
C LEU A 650 -54.25 -4.21 -38.72
N SER A 651 -54.43 -4.75 -37.52
CA SER A 651 -55.72 -4.70 -36.83
C SER A 651 -56.13 -3.27 -36.45
N HIS A 652 -55.17 -2.42 -36.09
CA HIS A 652 -55.43 -1.00 -35.87
C HIS A 652 -55.84 -0.28 -37.17
N LEU A 653 -55.13 -0.53 -38.27
CA LEU A 653 -55.48 0.04 -39.57
C LEU A 653 -56.86 -0.41 -40.07
N SER A 654 -57.27 -1.66 -39.82
CA SER A 654 -58.63 -2.10 -40.17
C SER A 654 -59.69 -1.33 -39.39
N ARG A 655 -59.48 -1.10 -38.09
CA ARG A 655 -60.39 -0.31 -37.25
C ARG A 655 -60.48 1.16 -37.69
N VAL A 656 -59.37 1.74 -38.12
CA VAL A 656 -59.33 3.10 -38.69
C VAL A 656 -60.09 3.14 -40.02
N LYS A 657 -59.93 2.13 -40.88
CA LYS A 657 -60.66 2.00 -42.15
C LYS A 657 -62.17 1.84 -41.94
N GLU A 658 -62.58 1.16 -40.88
CA GLU A 658 -63.99 0.99 -40.48
C GLU A 658 -64.58 2.23 -39.77
N ASP A 659 -63.85 3.34 -39.71
CA ASP A 659 -64.25 4.61 -39.10
C ASP A 659 -64.69 4.46 -37.62
N ILE A 660 -64.04 3.54 -36.89
CA ILE A 660 -64.24 3.43 -35.45
C ILE A 660 -63.67 4.68 -34.78
N ARG A 661 -64.56 5.61 -34.40
CA ARG A 661 -64.25 6.95 -33.86
C ARG A 661 -63.04 6.97 -32.90
N GLN A 662 -63.07 6.14 -31.85
CA GLN A 662 -61.99 6.08 -30.85
C GLN A 662 -60.64 5.67 -31.46
N SER A 663 -60.62 4.79 -32.47
CA SER A 663 -59.40 4.34 -33.13
C SER A 663 -58.85 5.40 -34.10
N VAL A 664 -59.73 6.16 -34.76
CA VAL A 664 -59.34 7.29 -35.62
C VAL A 664 -58.74 8.42 -34.79
N GLU A 665 -59.44 8.85 -33.73
CA GLU A 665 -59.02 9.97 -32.88
C GLU A 665 -57.70 9.69 -32.12
N SER A 666 -57.45 8.44 -31.72
CA SER A 666 -56.22 8.04 -30.99
C SER A 666 -55.10 7.50 -31.87
N SER A 667 -55.26 7.51 -33.20
CA SER A 667 -54.40 6.76 -34.13
C SER A 667 -52.93 7.17 -34.09
N GLU A 668 -52.64 8.48 -34.06
CA GLU A 668 -51.26 9.01 -33.99
C GLU A 668 -50.52 8.42 -32.78
N ILE A 669 -51.11 8.55 -31.59
CA ILE A 669 -50.48 8.11 -30.35
C ILE A 669 -50.40 6.59 -30.27
N HIS A 670 -51.41 5.86 -30.81
CA HIS A 670 -51.39 4.40 -30.85
C HIS A 670 -50.19 3.88 -31.67
N VAL A 671 -50.01 4.39 -32.89
CA VAL A 671 -48.96 3.95 -33.82
C VAL A 671 -47.58 4.34 -33.30
N GLU A 672 -47.42 5.58 -32.84
CA GLU A 672 -46.15 6.08 -32.29
C GLU A 672 -45.73 5.28 -31.06
N PHE A 673 -46.67 4.98 -30.16
CA PHE A 673 -46.37 4.18 -28.97
C PHE A 673 -45.98 2.74 -29.32
N MET A 674 -46.64 2.13 -30.30
CA MET A 674 -46.26 0.81 -30.80
C MET A 674 -44.85 0.81 -31.40
N GLU A 675 -44.49 1.80 -32.22
CA GLU A 675 -43.15 1.89 -32.84
C GLU A 675 -42.05 2.10 -31.79
N MET A 676 -42.30 2.93 -30.77
CA MET A 676 -41.37 3.09 -29.64
C MET A 676 -41.15 1.77 -28.89
N MET A 677 -42.21 0.99 -28.62
CA MET A 677 -42.07 -0.34 -28.00
C MET A 677 -41.31 -1.33 -28.90
N LYS A 678 -41.52 -1.30 -30.22
CA LYS A 678 -40.75 -2.10 -31.20
C LYS A 678 -39.28 -1.71 -31.20
N SER A 679 -38.96 -0.41 -31.14
CA SER A 679 -37.59 0.08 -31.04
C SER A 679 -36.90 -0.40 -29.76
N ILE A 680 -37.56 -0.32 -28.60
CA ILE A 680 -37.05 -0.86 -27.33
C ILE A 680 -36.72 -2.35 -27.47
N ASN A 681 -37.63 -3.13 -28.07
CA ASN A 681 -37.44 -4.57 -28.28
C ASN A 681 -36.24 -4.89 -29.22
N ARG A 682 -36.00 -4.03 -30.23
CA ARG A 682 -34.84 -4.10 -31.13
C ARG A 682 -33.52 -3.83 -30.39
N HIS A 683 -33.42 -2.71 -29.67
CA HIS A 683 -32.23 -2.37 -28.86
C HIS A 683 -31.94 -3.45 -27.81
N THR A 684 -33.00 -3.92 -27.14
CA THR A 684 -32.89 -5.01 -26.18
C THR A 684 -32.28 -6.26 -26.81
N THR A 685 -32.67 -6.61 -28.04
CA THR A 685 -32.14 -7.77 -28.75
C THR A 685 -30.70 -7.56 -29.26
N ASN A 686 -30.29 -6.32 -29.56
CA ASN A 686 -28.91 -6.01 -29.91
C ASN A 686 -27.93 -6.32 -28.78
N ILE A 687 -28.32 -6.16 -27.52
CA ILE A 687 -27.49 -6.52 -26.35
C ILE A 687 -27.02 -7.98 -26.44
N ALA A 688 -27.91 -8.91 -26.79
CA ALA A 688 -27.55 -10.31 -26.97
C ALA A 688 -26.63 -10.56 -28.18
N ARG A 689 -26.80 -9.79 -29.26
CA ARG A 689 -25.95 -9.88 -30.46
C ARG A 689 -24.50 -9.46 -30.15
N ILE A 690 -24.33 -8.35 -29.42
CA ILE A 690 -23.01 -7.84 -29.00
C ILE A 690 -22.22 -8.92 -28.23
N LEU A 691 -22.90 -9.66 -27.35
CA LEU A 691 -22.29 -10.72 -26.55
C LEU A 691 -21.92 -11.97 -27.38
N GLN A 692 -22.69 -12.29 -28.42
CA GLN A 692 -22.42 -13.43 -29.31
C GLN A 692 -21.21 -13.20 -30.21
N GLU A 693 -20.98 -11.97 -30.67
CA GLU A 693 -19.88 -11.63 -31.58
C GLU A 693 -18.50 -11.87 -30.94
N ASN A 694 -18.32 -11.70 -29.63
CA ASN A 694 -17.03 -12.04 -28.99
C ASN A 694 -16.77 -13.54 -28.89
N HIS A 695 -17.80 -14.32 -28.54
CA HIS A 695 -17.64 -15.76 -28.35
C HIS A 695 -17.27 -16.45 -29.66
N ALA A 696 -17.86 -16.03 -30.78
CA ALA A 696 -17.53 -16.55 -32.10
C ALA A 696 -16.10 -16.21 -32.54
N VAL A 697 -15.55 -15.08 -32.10
CA VAL A 697 -14.15 -14.68 -32.38
C VAL A 697 -13.17 -15.40 -31.45
N SER A 698 -13.52 -15.59 -30.18
CA SER A 698 -12.78 -16.38 -29.18
C SER A 698 -12.60 -17.84 -29.64
N ASP A 699 -13.68 -18.49 -30.05
CA ASP A 699 -13.64 -19.90 -30.47
C ASP A 699 -12.82 -20.10 -31.75
N LYS A 700 -12.94 -19.18 -32.72
CA LYS A 700 -12.10 -19.22 -33.94
C LYS A 700 -10.61 -19.08 -33.65
N ASN A 701 -10.21 -18.23 -32.70
CA ASN A 701 -8.81 -18.07 -32.34
C ASN A 701 -8.25 -19.32 -31.65
N ASN A 702 -9.04 -19.95 -30.76
CA ASN A 702 -8.66 -21.20 -30.10
C ASN A 702 -8.55 -22.38 -31.08
N ASP A 703 -9.48 -22.47 -32.04
CA ASP A 703 -9.46 -23.51 -33.08
C ASP A 703 -8.26 -23.34 -34.02
N MET A 704 -7.91 -22.10 -34.36
CA MET A 704 -6.73 -21.79 -35.18
C MET A 704 -5.42 -22.07 -34.44
N GLU A 705 -5.33 -21.76 -33.15
CA GLU A 705 -4.16 -22.09 -32.31
C GLU A 705 -4.01 -23.61 -32.10
N SER A 706 -5.13 -24.34 -32.00
CA SER A 706 -5.19 -25.81 -31.97
C SER A 706 -4.74 -26.43 -33.30
N ALA A 707 -5.16 -25.85 -34.43
CA ALA A 707 -4.73 -26.28 -35.76
C ALA A 707 -3.24 -26.00 -36.00
N LEU A 708 -2.73 -24.85 -35.54
CA LEU A 708 -1.30 -24.49 -35.63
C LEU A 708 -0.40 -25.30 -34.69
N LYS A 709 -0.92 -25.86 -33.59
CA LYS A 709 -0.19 -26.82 -32.72
C LYS A 709 -0.17 -28.24 -33.28
N LYS A 710 -1.00 -28.54 -34.28
CA LYS A 710 -1.06 -29.85 -34.98
C LYS A 710 -0.22 -29.88 -36.26
N ILE A 711 0.28 -28.73 -36.71
CA ILE A 711 1.30 -28.56 -37.75
C ILE A 711 2.64 -28.41 -37.04
#